data_AF-A0AA84Z5L5-F1
#
_entry.id   AF-A0AA84Z5L5-F1
#
_cell.length_a   1.000
_cell.length_b   1.000
_cell.length_c   1.000
_cell.angle_alpha   90.00
_cell.angle_beta   90.00
_cell.angle_gamma   90.00
#
_symmetry.space_group_name_H-M   'P 1'
#
loop_
_entity.id
_entity.type
_entity.pdbx_description
1 polymer ?
#
loop_
_entity_poly.entity_id
_entity_poly.type
_entity_poly.pdbx_seq_one_letter_code
_entity_poly.pdbx_strand_id
1 'polypeptide(L)'
;MPLYVCSEYDKDYYWLFCLKFIMGAITFFPVLLSCSASNFDNFNTIGKFTFDELLEMADSGDHRNVDMLVRDIYGGAYETLGLSGDVIASSFGLAARHPEQPRVLGDMVKSLLITVSNNIGQLACLYAKQYNLTRILFGGYFIRGHGLTMEVITYAVRFWSGGEYKALFLRHEGYLGAVGAFLKTCKNNNSTERKALWSENYVVSSSNTPFSDNPFESKPYATNHSKGETDFNKVPPHDLSIVNFSVGKVPNPKHLIIAQKAEESKSTLKSSSKSTSQKHEISKLPNFELDRVFTHSLEMFHLLESPANYSPDTWDLTHDEEARIYWLGCFESCIEYHRAKAEESQSDTLSDASDRSHQFAERYKRFLRELSADPSGRGVLTVRCLLSAQQHFLREYGFGDVFCLQKRFENRGALSALMDRLGELSKLDWSNRQLSLIEGLLAGNMFDWGAAEAIQFLKEAPKNKFGAADFHVILDKVQSRPWLVDNYDNWIDRISVSGSPYRCILIFCDNSGADIILGVLPFAMEFLNRGCKVIMAANSSPAINDITYQELELLLHMIASFEPLIAESLNNGQLMLAENGQTSPCLDFRLIASSLVQLAEREQVDLIVIEGMGRAIHCNLNAKFTVDTLKIAVIKNSWLARRLGGQLYGVIFKFEPVLKSR
;
A
#
# COMPACT_ATOMS: atom_id res chain seq x y z
N MET A 1 -36.36 -2.26 1.25
CA MET A 1 -35.39 -2.55 0.16
C MET A 1 -34.09 -2.99 0.85
N PRO A 2 -33.43 -4.11 0.50
CA PRO A 2 -32.35 -4.59 1.34
C PRO A 2 -31.09 -3.76 1.08
N LEU A 3 -30.82 -2.83 1.99
CA LEU A 3 -29.43 -2.55 2.39
C LEU A 3 -28.84 -3.89 2.81
N TYR A 4 -27.84 -4.39 2.10
CA TYR A 4 -27.14 -5.59 2.54
C TYR A 4 -26.29 -5.22 3.76
N VAL A 5 -26.85 -5.48 4.93
CA VAL A 5 -26.20 -5.37 6.23
C VAL A 5 -25.38 -6.63 6.43
N CYS A 6 -24.06 -6.50 6.51
CA CYS A 6 -23.19 -7.61 6.90
C CYS A 6 -22.59 -7.26 8.26
N SER A 7 -23.17 -7.79 9.34
CA SER A 7 -22.76 -7.53 10.73
C SER A 7 -21.85 -8.64 11.31
N GLU A 8 -21.35 -9.56 10.49
CA GLU A 8 -20.90 -10.86 11.00
C GLU A 8 -19.40 -11.02 11.26
N TYR A 9 -18.55 -10.01 11.06
CA TYR A 9 -17.10 -10.25 11.16
C TYR A 9 -16.28 -9.33 12.07
N ASP A 10 -16.80 -8.19 12.54
CA ASP A 10 -16.05 -7.35 13.47
C ASP A 10 -16.97 -6.40 14.24
N LYS A 11 -16.77 -6.24 15.56
CA LYS A 11 -17.62 -5.39 16.41
C LYS A 11 -17.35 -3.90 16.24
N ASP A 12 -16.31 -3.55 15.47
CA ASP A 12 -15.80 -2.18 15.35
C ASP A 12 -16.15 -1.49 14.01
N TYR A 13 -16.84 -2.17 13.08
CA TYR A 13 -17.06 -1.65 11.72
C TYR A 13 -18.50 -1.84 11.18
N TYR A 14 -19.03 -0.82 10.49
CA TYR A 14 -20.28 -0.91 9.72
C TYR A 14 -20.01 -0.92 8.21
N TRP A 15 -20.65 -1.84 7.47
CA TRP A 15 -20.56 -1.95 6.02
C TRP A 15 -21.82 -1.41 5.34
N LEU A 16 -21.67 -0.37 4.50
CA LEU A 16 -22.75 0.16 3.69
C LEU A 16 -22.48 -0.08 2.19
N PHE A 17 -23.27 -0.97 1.57
CA PHE A 17 -23.25 -1.20 0.12
C PHE A 17 -24.30 -0.33 -0.58
N CYS A 18 -23.87 0.71 -1.28
CA CYS A 18 -24.76 1.66 -1.96
C CYS A 18 -25.06 1.28 -3.42
N LEU A 19 -25.39 0.01 -3.70
CA LEU A 19 -25.48 -0.46 -5.10
C LEU A 19 -26.81 -0.16 -5.83
N LYS A 20 -27.93 0.02 -5.10
CA LYS A 20 -29.28 0.10 -5.73
C LYS A 20 -30.01 1.42 -5.60
N PHE A 21 -29.68 2.26 -4.62
CA PHE A 21 -30.37 3.55 -4.43
C PHE A 21 -29.95 4.59 -5.49
N ILE A 22 -28.73 4.51 -5.99
CA ILE A 22 -28.09 5.60 -6.74
C ILE A 22 -28.45 5.57 -8.23
N MET A 23 -28.40 4.39 -8.87
CA MET A 23 -28.91 4.24 -10.25
C MET A 23 -30.39 4.58 -10.32
N GLY A 24 -31.17 4.19 -9.30
CA GLY A 24 -32.58 4.54 -9.17
C GLY A 24 -32.80 6.03 -8.91
N ALA A 25 -32.05 6.66 -7.99
CA ALA A 25 -32.18 8.09 -7.71
C ALA A 25 -31.75 8.93 -8.91
N ILE A 26 -30.63 8.66 -9.57
CA ILE A 26 -30.18 9.42 -10.75
C ILE A 26 -31.15 9.26 -11.94
N THR A 27 -31.81 8.11 -12.09
CA THR A 27 -32.84 7.92 -13.13
C THR A 27 -34.25 8.40 -12.73
N PHE A 28 -34.62 8.40 -11.45
CA PHE A 28 -35.95 8.81 -10.97
C PHE A 28 -36.04 10.25 -10.45
N PHE A 29 -34.95 10.88 -10.01
CA PHE A 29 -34.97 12.29 -9.59
C PHE A 29 -35.38 13.25 -10.72
N PRO A 30 -34.93 13.05 -11.97
CA PRO A 30 -35.44 13.80 -13.12
C PRO A 30 -36.95 13.64 -13.30
N VAL A 31 -37.51 12.46 -12.96
CA VAL A 31 -38.95 12.17 -13.03
C VAL A 31 -39.73 12.86 -11.88
N LEU A 32 -39.13 12.96 -10.69
CA LEU A 32 -39.72 13.67 -9.55
C LEU A 32 -39.73 15.21 -9.75
N LEU A 33 -38.69 15.76 -10.38
CA LEU A 33 -38.63 17.19 -10.74
C LEU A 33 -39.50 17.51 -11.97
N SER A 34 -39.59 16.60 -12.96
CA SER A 34 -40.48 16.81 -14.11
C SER A 34 -41.97 16.76 -13.75
N CYS A 35 -42.34 16.05 -12.68
CA CYS A 35 -43.71 16.08 -12.14
C CYS A 35 -44.06 17.38 -11.39
N SER A 36 -43.09 18.24 -11.06
CA SER A 36 -43.32 19.45 -10.25
C SER A 36 -42.95 20.77 -10.95
N ALA A 37 -42.25 20.75 -12.08
CA ALA A 37 -41.94 21.96 -12.83
C ALA A 37 -41.88 21.70 -14.34
N SER A 38 -42.80 22.31 -15.08
CA SER A 38 -42.98 22.22 -16.53
C SER A 38 -41.79 22.74 -17.37
N ASN A 39 -40.72 23.27 -16.75
CA ASN A 39 -39.70 24.08 -17.41
C ASN A 39 -38.25 23.55 -17.30
N PHE A 40 -38.03 22.32 -16.84
CA PHE A 40 -36.68 21.74 -16.74
C PHE A 40 -36.30 20.85 -17.94
N ASP A 41 -36.24 21.43 -19.15
CA ASP A 41 -35.83 20.71 -20.36
C ASP A 41 -34.40 20.12 -20.28
N ASN A 42 -33.52 20.73 -19.48
CA ASN A 42 -32.12 20.30 -19.29
C ASN A 42 -31.96 18.96 -18.53
N PHE A 43 -32.96 18.51 -17.77
CA PHE A 43 -32.87 17.23 -17.04
C PHE A 43 -33.06 16.01 -17.94
N ASN A 44 -33.84 16.14 -19.03
CA ASN A 44 -34.00 15.07 -20.03
C ASN A 44 -32.71 14.79 -20.82
N THR A 45 -31.77 15.74 -20.85
CA THR A 45 -30.45 15.56 -21.47
C THR A 45 -29.44 14.82 -20.58
N ILE A 46 -29.65 14.72 -19.26
CA ILE A 46 -28.72 14.02 -18.35
C ILE A 46 -28.55 12.54 -18.72
N GLY A 47 -29.64 11.89 -19.16
CA GLY A 47 -29.60 10.48 -19.59
C GLY A 47 -28.80 10.22 -20.87
N LYS A 48 -28.26 11.25 -21.53
CA LYS A 48 -27.36 11.12 -22.70
C LYS A 48 -25.89 11.03 -22.32
N PHE A 49 -25.55 11.35 -21.08
CA PHE A 49 -24.18 11.37 -20.58
C PHE A 49 -23.88 10.12 -19.75
N THR A 50 -22.65 9.65 -19.84
CA THR A 50 -22.11 8.61 -18.95
C THR A 50 -21.94 9.17 -17.53
N PHE A 51 -21.80 8.28 -16.55
CA PHE A 51 -21.60 8.68 -15.16
C PHE A 51 -20.30 9.50 -14.98
N ASP A 52 -19.23 9.12 -15.67
CA ASP A 52 -17.94 9.82 -15.61
C ASP A 52 -18.05 11.25 -16.19
N GLU A 53 -18.72 11.42 -17.34
CA GLU A 53 -18.99 12.73 -17.94
C GLU A 53 -19.85 13.62 -17.02
N LEU A 54 -20.83 13.05 -16.32
CA LEU A 54 -21.63 13.78 -15.33
C LEU A 54 -20.77 14.26 -14.15
N LEU A 55 -19.81 13.45 -13.70
CA LEU A 55 -18.91 13.82 -12.62
C LEU A 55 -17.91 14.91 -13.04
N GLU A 56 -17.37 14.87 -14.25
CA GLU A 56 -16.52 15.94 -14.79
C GLU A 56 -17.27 17.28 -14.87
N MET A 57 -18.55 17.24 -15.28
CA MET A 57 -19.41 18.43 -15.25
C MET A 57 -19.73 18.91 -13.84
N ALA A 58 -19.90 18.00 -12.87
CA ALA A 58 -20.11 18.35 -11.48
C ALA A 58 -18.88 19.00 -10.84
N ASP A 59 -17.68 18.55 -11.23
CA ASP A 59 -16.42 19.09 -10.71
C ASP A 59 -16.28 20.58 -11.04
N SER A 60 -16.53 20.92 -12.31
CA SER A 60 -16.52 22.30 -12.83
C SER A 60 -17.77 23.14 -12.46
N GLY A 61 -18.83 22.52 -11.93
CA GLY A 61 -20.06 23.22 -11.56
C GLY A 61 -19.97 24.01 -10.25
N ASP A 62 -20.96 24.86 -10.01
CA ASP A 62 -21.17 25.59 -8.76
C ASP A 62 -22.59 25.40 -8.24
N HIS A 63 -22.72 24.58 -7.20
CA HIS A 63 -24.02 24.25 -6.62
C HIS A 63 -24.74 25.47 -6.00
N ARG A 64 -24.01 26.55 -5.66
CA ARG A 64 -24.57 27.78 -5.06
C ARG A 64 -25.49 28.55 -6.01
N ASN A 65 -25.45 28.26 -7.31
CA ASN A 65 -26.38 28.82 -8.29
C ASN A 65 -27.73 28.07 -8.35
N VAL A 66 -27.81 26.92 -7.68
CA VAL A 66 -28.95 25.98 -7.74
C VAL A 66 -29.56 25.75 -6.36
N ASP A 67 -28.71 25.55 -5.35
CA ASP A 67 -29.09 25.32 -3.96
C ASP A 67 -29.36 26.62 -3.22
N MET A 68 -30.29 26.57 -2.28
CA MET A 68 -30.52 27.66 -1.33
C MET A 68 -29.70 27.40 -0.07
N LEU A 69 -28.93 28.40 0.35
CA LEU A 69 -28.08 28.36 1.53
C LEU A 69 -28.74 29.06 2.72
N VAL A 70 -28.22 28.83 3.92
CA VAL A 70 -28.70 29.49 5.16
C VAL A 70 -28.65 31.01 5.02
N ARG A 71 -27.60 31.56 4.40
CA ARG A 71 -27.49 33.01 4.16
C ARG A 71 -28.58 33.57 3.25
N ASP A 72 -29.14 32.76 2.35
CA ASP A 72 -30.20 33.20 1.42
C ASP A 72 -31.56 33.29 2.11
N ILE A 73 -31.68 32.73 3.32
CA ILE A 73 -32.87 32.83 4.17
C ILE A 73 -32.70 33.94 5.20
N TYR A 74 -31.53 34.01 5.84
CA TYR A 74 -31.31 34.86 7.02
C TYR A 74 -30.41 36.08 6.78
N GLY A 75 -29.85 36.25 5.58
CA GLY A 75 -28.97 37.37 5.24
C GLY A 75 -27.54 37.27 5.80
N GLY A 76 -27.16 36.14 6.40
CA GLY A 76 -25.85 35.90 7.03
C GLY A 76 -25.71 34.50 7.63
N ALA A 77 -24.67 34.28 8.45
CA ALA A 77 -24.53 33.05 9.24
C ALA A 77 -25.56 33.04 10.39
N TYR A 78 -26.05 31.85 10.76
CA TYR A 78 -27.03 31.69 11.83
C TYR A 78 -26.37 31.11 13.08
N GLU A 79 -25.55 31.96 13.72
CA GLU A 79 -24.67 31.61 14.85
C GLU A 79 -25.44 31.04 16.05
N THR A 80 -26.68 31.48 16.27
CA THR A 80 -27.55 30.99 17.34
C THR A 80 -27.93 29.51 17.22
N LEU A 81 -27.84 28.91 16.02
CA LEU A 81 -27.99 27.47 15.81
C LEU A 81 -26.68 26.77 15.44
N GLY A 82 -25.55 27.47 15.47
CA GLY A 82 -24.25 26.93 15.07
C GLY A 82 -24.15 26.59 13.57
N LEU A 83 -24.99 27.20 12.72
CA LEU A 83 -25.01 26.93 11.28
C LEU A 83 -24.28 28.04 10.51
N SER A 84 -23.25 27.65 9.75
CA SER A 84 -22.57 28.55 8.82
C SER A 84 -23.54 29.02 7.72
N GLY A 85 -23.35 30.26 7.24
CA GLY A 85 -24.14 30.82 6.14
C GLY A 85 -24.00 30.05 4.82
N ASP A 86 -22.91 29.30 4.65
CA ASP A 86 -22.63 28.45 3.48
C ASP A 86 -23.29 27.07 3.54
N VAL A 87 -23.97 26.72 4.64
CA VAL A 87 -24.69 25.44 4.75
C VAL A 87 -25.90 25.45 3.81
N ILE A 88 -26.10 24.36 3.08
CA ILE A 88 -27.29 24.16 2.24
C ILE A 88 -28.53 24.06 3.13
N ALA A 89 -29.45 25.01 2.99
CA ALA A 89 -30.75 24.98 3.63
C ALA A 89 -31.78 24.18 2.83
N SER A 90 -31.70 24.24 1.49
CA SER A 90 -32.58 23.48 0.59
C SER A 90 -31.88 23.20 -0.74
N SER A 91 -31.65 21.91 -1.02
CA SER A 91 -31.18 21.45 -2.32
C SER A 91 -32.15 21.87 -3.43
N PHE A 92 -31.64 22.38 -4.54
CA PHE A 92 -32.43 22.95 -5.66
C PHE A 92 -33.35 24.12 -5.26
N GLY A 93 -33.17 24.70 -4.08
CA GLY A 93 -34.07 25.72 -3.54
C GLY A 93 -34.13 27.00 -4.37
N LEU A 94 -33.00 27.46 -4.95
CA LEU A 94 -32.98 28.63 -5.84
C LEU A 94 -33.57 28.30 -7.21
N ALA A 95 -33.35 27.08 -7.69
CA ALA A 95 -33.93 26.59 -8.93
C ALA A 95 -35.47 26.50 -8.83
N ALA A 96 -36.01 26.10 -7.68
CA ALA A 96 -37.45 26.09 -7.42
C ALA A 96 -38.04 27.50 -7.24
N ARG A 97 -37.32 28.42 -6.59
CA ARG A 97 -37.78 29.81 -6.41
C ARG A 97 -37.77 30.64 -7.69
N HIS A 98 -36.84 30.35 -8.60
CA HIS A 98 -36.66 31.08 -9.85
C HIS A 98 -36.64 30.12 -11.05
N PRO A 99 -37.78 29.51 -11.39
CA PRO A 99 -37.86 28.48 -12.43
C PRO A 99 -37.56 29.01 -13.84
N GLU A 100 -37.77 30.31 -14.06
CA GLU A 100 -37.52 30.97 -15.35
C GLU A 100 -36.05 31.29 -15.61
N GLN A 101 -35.18 31.18 -14.59
CA GLN A 101 -33.76 31.46 -14.76
C GLN A 101 -33.04 30.24 -15.35
N PRO A 102 -32.35 30.39 -16.51
CA PRO A 102 -31.59 29.28 -17.08
C PRO A 102 -30.47 28.88 -16.12
N ARG A 103 -30.30 27.56 -15.93
CA ARG A 103 -29.26 26.99 -15.08
C ARG A 103 -28.26 26.21 -15.92
N VAL A 104 -27.00 26.32 -15.53
CA VAL A 104 -25.91 25.55 -16.12
C VAL A 104 -26.06 24.09 -15.69
N LEU A 105 -25.92 23.16 -16.64
CA LEU A 105 -26.10 21.74 -16.37
C LEU A 105 -25.12 21.24 -15.28
N GLY A 106 -23.85 21.66 -15.33
CA GLY A 106 -22.83 21.31 -14.33
C GLY A 106 -23.23 21.69 -12.90
N ASP A 107 -23.81 22.87 -12.69
CA ASP A 107 -24.30 23.33 -11.38
C ASP A 107 -25.42 22.42 -10.85
N MET A 108 -26.33 22.02 -11.74
CA MET A 108 -27.45 21.12 -11.41
C MET A 108 -26.95 19.72 -11.08
N VAL A 109 -25.99 19.21 -11.84
CA VAL A 109 -25.38 17.89 -11.58
C VAL A 109 -24.58 17.91 -10.27
N LYS A 110 -23.85 18.99 -9.96
CA LYS A 110 -23.14 19.16 -8.68
C LYS A 110 -24.10 19.21 -7.49
N SER A 111 -25.18 20.00 -7.58
CA SER A 111 -26.23 20.04 -6.55
C SER A 111 -26.88 18.66 -6.33
N LEU A 112 -27.15 17.92 -7.41
CA LEU A 112 -27.67 16.56 -7.32
C LEU A 112 -26.69 15.62 -6.62
N LEU A 113 -25.41 15.66 -7.02
CA LEU A 113 -24.35 14.86 -6.41
C LEU A 113 -24.24 15.15 -4.91
N ILE A 114 -24.23 16.43 -4.53
CA ILE A 114 -24.18 16.84 -3.13
C ILE A 114 -25.38 16.32 -2.35
N THR A 115 -26.58 16.46 -2.93
CA THR A 115 -27.82 16.01 -2.30
C THR A 115 -27.80 14.50 -2.04
N VAL A 116 -27.41 13.70 -3.03
CA VAL A 116 -27.33 12.24 -2.89
C VAL A 116 -26.26 11.86 -1.85
N SER A 117 -25.06 12.44 -1.94
CA SER A 117 -23.96 12.16 -1.02
C SER A 117 -24.26 12.56 0.43
N ASN A 118 -24.93 13.69 0.64
CA ASN A 118 -25.38 14.13 1.96
C ASN A 118 -26.39 13.15 2.57
N ASN A 119 -27.36 12.66 1.78
CA ASN A 119 -28.31 11.65 2.23
C ASN A 119 -27.62 10.34 2.60
N ILE A 120 -26.64 9.91 1.80
CA ILE A 120 -25.81 8.72 2.10
C ILE A 120 -25.08 8.91 3.43
N GLY A 121 -24.39 10.04 3.62
CA GLY A 121 -23.67 10.35 4.85
C GLY A 121 -24.60 10.40 6.08
N GLN A 122 -25.76 11.04 5.96
CA GLN A 122 -26.74 11.12 7.04
C GLN A 122 -27.26 9.75 7.46
N LEU A 123 -27.71 8.94 6.49
CA LEU A 123 -28.18 7.58 6.76
C LEU A 123 -27.08 6.74 7.40
N ALA A 124 -25.85 6.84 6.88
CA ALA A 124 -24.72 6.12 7.43
C ALA A 124 -24.43 6.52 8.89
N CYS A 125 -24.47 7.81 9.22
CA CYS A 125 -24.33 8.29 10.61
C CYS A 125 -25.45 7.77 11.50
N LEU A 126 -26.71 7.74 11.03
CA LEU A 126 -27.83 7.22 11.82
C LEU A 126 -27.64 5.73 12.14
N TYR A 127 -27.22 4.92 11.16
CA TYR A 127 -26.91 3.51 11.37
C TYR A 127 -25.71 3.32 12.29
N ALA A 128 -24.62 4.07 12.08
CA ALA A 128 -23.44 4.01 12.92
C ALA A 128 -23.78 4.31 14.39
N LYS A 129 -24.59 5.34 14.62
CA LYS A 129 -25.11 5.69 15.96
C LYS A 129 -25.94 4.56 16.58
N GLN A 130 -26.83 3.94 15.80
CA GLN A 130 -27.67 2.83 16.28
C GLN A 130 -26.85 1.64 16.78
N TYR A 131 -25.70 1.35 16.14
CA TYR A 131 -24.84 0.23 16.48
C TYR A 131 -23.59 0.61 17.29
N ASN A 132 -23.50 1.87 17.74
CA ASN A 132 -22.37 2.41 18.50
C ASN A 132 -21.01 2.29 17.78
N LEU A 133 -21.01 2.61 16.49
CA LEU A 133 -19.85 2.53 15.60
C LEU A 133 -19.36 3.93 15.24
N THR A 134 -18.04 4.14 15.24
CA THR A 134 -17.41 5.44 14.90
C THR A 134 -16.73 5.42 13.54
N ARG A 135 -16.67 4.26 12.88
CA ARG A 135 -16.02 4.05 11.58
C ARG A 135 -17.00 3.45 10.60
N ILE A 136 -17.12 4.09 9.44
CA ILE A 136 -18.07 3.71 8.40
C ILE A 136 -17.29 3.39 7.15
N LEU A 137 -17.38 2.15 6.68
CA LEU A 137 -16.78 1.70 5.42
C LEU A 137 -17.78 1.86 4.27
N PHE A 138 -17.42 2.70 3.32
CA PHE A 138 -18.17 2.96 2.11
C PHE A 138 -17.60 2.15 0.93
N GLY A 139 -18.50 1.49 0.21
CA GLY A 139 -18.21 0.83 -1.05
C GLY A 139 -19.38 0.86 -2.03
N GLY A 140 -19.08 0.87 -3.32
CA GLY A 140 -20.01 0.87 -4.45
C GLY A 140 -19.54 1.81 -5.57
N TYR A 141 -19.90 1.46 -6.80
CA TYR A 141 -19.48 2.13 -8.03
C TYR A 141 -19.58 3.67 -8.03
N PHE A 142 -20.56 4.23 -7.31
CA PHE A 142 -20.72 5.68 -7.14
C PHE A 142 -19.52 6.40 -6.49
N ILE A 143 -18.81 5.69 -5.62
CA ILE A 143 -17.68 6.19 -4.82
C ILE A 143 -16.34 5.92 -5.55
N ARG A 144 -16.29 4.83 -6.33
CA ARG A 144 -15.07 4.25 -6.88
C ARG A 144 -14.27 5.24 -7.74
N GLY A 145 -13.12 5.69 -7.24
CA GLY A 145 -12.19 6.53 -8.02
C GLY A 145 -12.68 7.96 -8.26
N HIS A 146 -13.72 8.41 -7.55
CA HIS A 146 -14.31 9.72 -7.74
C HIS A 146 -14.11 10.58 -6.48
N GLY A 147 -13.03 11.36 -6.48
CA GLY A 147 -12.60 12.19 -5.35
C GLY A 147 -13.69 13.13 -4.84
N LEU A 148 -14.43 13.78 -5.75
CA LEU A 148 -15.53 14.68 -5.42
C LEU A 148 -16.63 13.98 -4.59
N THR A 149 -17.02 12.76 -4.97
CA THR A 149 -18.03 11.99 -4.22
C THR A 149 -17.54 11.63 -2.82
N MET A 150 -16.30 11.15 -2.72
CA MET A 150 -15.67 10.77 -1.45
C MET A 150 -15.54 11.96 -0.50
N GLU A 151 -15.18 13.13 -1.03
CA GLU A 151 -15.07 14.38 -0.28
C GLU A 151 -16.42 14.80 0.29
N VAL A 152 -17.48 14.82 -0.53
CA VAL A 152 -18.82 15.21 -0.07
C VAL A 152 -19.36 14.24 0.97
N ILE A 153 -19.18 12.93 0.79
CA ILE A 153 -19.58 11.93 1.81
C ILE A 153 -18.80 12.15 3.11
N THR A 154 -17.50 12.43 3.02
CA THR A 154 -16.66 12.71 4.20
C THR A 154 -17.14 13.95 4.94
N TYR A 155 -17.45 15.02 4.20
CA TYR A 155 -18.04 16.23 4.76
C TYR A 155 -19.37 15.93 5.45
N ALA A 156 -20.28 15.22 4.78
CA ALA A 156 -21.59 14.86 5.33
C ALA A 156 -21.47 14.06 6.63
N VAL A 157 -20.60 13.04 6.65
CA VAL A 157 -20.38 12.22 7.85
C VAL A 157 -19.84 13.06 9.00
N ARG A 158 -18.87 13.94 8.75
CA ARG A 158 -18.34 14.86 9.77
C ARG A 158 -19.42 15.81 10.28
N PHE A 159 -20.21 16.40 9.39
CA PHE A 159 -21.28 17.34 9.74
C PHE A 159 -22.32 16.67 10.65
N TRP A 160 -22.87 15.52 10.25
CA TRP A 160 -23.94 14.83 10.99
C TRP A 160 -23.46 14.16 12.28
N SER A 161 -22.17 13.85 12.39
CA SER A 161 -21.57 13.27 13.61
C SER A 161 -20.93 14.31 14.54
N GLY A 162 -20.90 15.60 14.18
CA GLY A 162 -20.11 16.58 14.92
C GLY A 162 -18.61 16.30 14.93
N GLY A 163 -18.12 15.53 13.95
CA GLY A 163 -16.72 15.11 13.83
C GLY A 163 -16.37 13.80 14.55
N GLU A 164 -17.32 13.16 15.23
CA GLU A 164 -17.06 11.90 15.96
C GLU A 164 -16.83 10.70 15.04
N TYR A 165 -17.43 10.71 13.83
CA TYR A 165 -17.39 9.55 12.93
C TYR A 165 -16.41 9.76 11.77
N LYS A 166 -15.76 8.66 11.35
CA LYS A 166 -14.81 8.64 10.24
C LYS A 166 -15.36 7.85 9.05
N ALA A 167 -15.49 8.51 7.92
CA ALA A 167 -15.73 7.86 6.63
C ALA A 167 -14.44 7.21 6.13
N LEU A 168 -14.52 5.93 5.74
CA LEU A 168 -13.45 5.15 5.15
C LEU A 168 -13.93 4.59 3.82
N PHE A 169 -13.06 4.54 2.81
CA PHE A 169 -13.43 4.12 1.47
C PHE A 169 -12.61 2.91 1.03
N LEU A 170 -13.28 1.94 0.44
CA LEU A 170 -12.67 0.70 0.02
C LEU A 170 -11.99 0.87 -1.33
N ARG A 171 -10.66 0.86 -1.33
CA ARG A 171 -9.85 0.98 -2.55
C ARG A 171 -10.18 -0.07 -3.62
N HIS A 172 -10.48 -1.30 -3.19
CA HIS A 172 -10.72 -2.47 -4.05
C HIS A 172 -12.17 -2.97 -4.00
N GLU A 173 -13.13 -2.10 -3.72
CA GLU A 173 -14.55 -2.45 -3.55
C GLU A 173 -15.14 -3.32 -4.68
N GLY A 174 -14.74 -3.08 -5.92
CA GLY A 174 -15.24 -3.80 -7.11
C GLY A 174 -14.89 -5.28 -7.11
N TYR A 175 -13.95 -5.71 -6.27
CA TYR A 175 -13.48 -7.09 -6.19
C TYR A 175 -14.13 -7.87 -5.04
N LEU A 176 -14.76 -7.21 -4.07
CA LEU A 176 -15.32 -7.88 -2.89
C LEU A 176 -16.34 -8.96 -3.27
N GLY A 177 -17.15 -8.72 -4.29
CA GLY A 177 -18.09 -9.72 -4.82
C GLY A 177 -17.38 -10.93 -5.44
N ALA A 178 -16.34 -10.71 -6.24
CA ALA A 178 -15.56 -11.76 -6.90
C ALA A 178 -14.75 -12.59 -5.88
N VAL A 179 -14.06 -11.91 -4.95
CA VAL A 179 -13.31 -12.55 -3.86
C VAL A 179 -14.26 -13.33 -2.95
N GLY A 180 -15.42 -12.77 -2.61
CA GLY A 180 -16.44 -13.45 -1.82
C GLY A 180 -16.98 -14.71 -2.50
N ALA A 181 -17.24 -14.66 -3.81
CA ALA A 181 -17.65 -15.83 -4.60
C ALA A 181 -16.55 -16.91 -4.67
N PHE A 182 -15.30 -16.50 -4.85
CA PHE A 182 -14.14 -17.40 -4.81
C PHE A 182 -14.00 -18.09 -3.44
N LEU A 183 -13.97 -17.32 -2.35
CA LEU A 183 -13.85 -17.84 -0.99
C LEU A 183 -15.01 -18.79 -0.62
N LYS A 184 -16.23 -18.48 -1.08
CA LYS A 184 -17.39 -19.36 -0.90
C LYS A 184 -17.22 -20.70 -1.61
N THR A 185 -16.57 -20.71 -2.78
CA THR A 185 -16.27 -21.93 -3.53
C THR A 185 -15.16 -22.74 -2.84
N CYS A 186 -14.16 -22.08 -2.27
CA CYS A 186 -13.10 -22.73 -1.50
C CYS A 186 -13.60 -23.37 -0.20
N LYS A 187 -14.55 -22.75 0.52
CA LYS A 187 -15.13 -23.32 1.75
C LYS A 187 -15.85 -24.66 1.53
N ASN A 188 -16.32 -24.94 0.31
CA ASN A 188 -16.99 -26.19 -0.03
C ASN A 188 -16.02 -27.35 -0.35
N ASN A 189 -14.71 -27.07 -0.47
CA ASN A 189 -13.66 -28.06 -0.70
C ASN A 189 -12.77 -28.13 0.55
N ASN A 190 -12.95 -29.14 1.40
CA ASN A 190 -12.12 -29.56 2.54
C ASN A 190 -11.44 -28.48 3.42
N SER A 191 -11.79 -28.50 4.70
CA SER A 191 -11.44 -27.55 5.78
C SER A 191 -9.96 -27.50 6.22
N THR A 192 -9.00 -27.88 5.38
CA THR A 192 -7.56 -27.82 5.67
C THR A 192 -6.77 -26.96 4.69
N GLU A 193 -7.37 -26.50 3.58
CA GLU A 193 -6.67 -25.63 2.62
C GLU A 193 -6.78 -24.14 2.97
N ARG A 194 -5.66 -23.64 3.51
CA ARG A 194 -5.09 -22.27 3.46
C ARG A 194 -6.10 -21.14 3.28
N LYS A 195 -6.19 -20.26 4.30
CA LYS A 195 -6.72 -18.90 4.15
C LYS A 195 -6.04 -18.25 2.93
N ALA A 196 -6.74 -18.15 1.81
CA ALA A 196 -6.22 -17.50 0.62
C ALA A 196 -6.07 -16.01 0.94
N LEU A 197 -4.82 -15.57 1.08
CA LEU A 197 -4.51 -14.19 1.37
C LEU A 197 -4.24 -13.44 0.07
N TRP A 198 -4.81 -12.25 -0.01
CA TRP A 198 -4.78 -11.39 -1.17
C TRP A 198 -4.10 -10.10 -0.73
N SER A 199 -2.94 -9.79 -1.30
CA SER A 199 -2.27 -8.50 -1.09
C SER A 199 -2.47 -7.61 -2.30
N GLU A 200 -2.57 -6.31 -2.06
CA GLU A 200 -2.57 -5.31 -3.11
C GLU A 200 -1.28 -5.41 -3.93
N ASN A 201 -1.43 -5.59 -5.25
CA ASN A 201 -0.34 -5.40 -6.19
C ASN A 201 -0.33 -3.90 -6.59
N TYR A 202 0.71 -3.15 -6.23
CA TYR A 202 0.77 -1.71 -6.52
C TYR A 202 1.10 -1.38 -8.00
N VAL A 203 1.34 -2.43 -8.80
CA VAL A 203 1.78 -2.37 -10.18
C VAL A 203 0.75 -3.06 -11.07
N VAL A 204 0.19 -2.32 -12.04
CA VAL A 204 -0.72 -2.91 -13.02
C VAL A 204 0.11 -3.90 -13.83
N SER A 205 -0.20 -5.20 -13.72
CA SER A 205 0.36 -6.19 -14.62
C SER A 205 -0.08 -5.84 -16.05
N SER A 206 0.84 -5.28 -16.83
CA SER A 206 0.58 -5.07 -18.25
C SER A 206 0.92 -6.35 -18.98
N SER A 207 -0.11 -7.00 -19.52
CA SER A 207 -0.01 -7.96 -20.61
C SER A 207 1.05 -7.54 -21.63
N ASN A 208 2.00 -8.45 -21.94
CA ASN A 208 2.96 -8.34 -23.04
C ASN A 208 2.35 -7.71 -24.29
N THR A 209 2.56 -6.42 -24.53
CA THR A 209 2.41 -5.81 -25.85
C THR A 209 3.75 -5.84 -26.55
N PRO A 210 3.88 -6.50 -27.72
CA PRO A 210 5.07 -6.36 -28.55
C PRO A 210 5.20 -4.90 -29.00
N PHE A 211 6.41 -4.38 -28.91
CA PHE A 211 6.82 -3.08 -29.41
C PHE A 211 6.39 -2.86 -30.86
N SER A 212 5.77 -1.72 -31.15
CA SER A 212 5.83 -1.11 -32.48
C SER A 212 6.38 0.30 -32.33
N ASP A 213 7.62 0.49 -32.75
CA ASP A 213 8.26 1.79 -32.87
C ASP A 213 7.47 2.68 -33.82
N ASN A 214 7.03 3.84 -33.33
CA ASN A 214 6.83 5.01 -34.16
C ASN A 214 7.11 6.26 -33.31
N PRO A 215 8.08 7.11 -33.68
CA PRO A 215 8.40 8.31 -32.93
C PRO A 215 7.34 9.38 -33.19
N PHE A 216 6.53 9.71 -32.18
CA PHE A 216 5.66 10.89 -32.24
C PHE A 216 6.39 12.09 -31.61
N GLU A 217 6.79 13.01 -32.47
CA GLU A 217 7.20 14.36 -32.13
C GLU A 217 6.10 15.09 -31.35
N SER A 218 6.51 15.71 -30.25
CA SER A 218 5.74 16.71 -29.53
C SER A 218 5.56 17.98 -30.37
N LYS A 219 4.31 18.43 -30.57
CA LYS A 219 4.03 19.85 -30.81
C LYS A 219 2.89 20.35 -29.90
N PRO A 220 3.07 21.52 -29.26
CA PRO A 220 2.11 22.11 -28.35
C PRO A 220 0.97 22.79 -29.11
N TYR A 221 -0.28 22.59 -28.65
CA TYR A 221 -1.43 23.32 -29.18
C TYR A 221 -1.43 24.76 -28.63
N ALA A 222 -0.99 25.69 -29.46
CA ALA A 222 -1.30 27.11 -29.32
C ALA A 222 -2.59 27.42 -30.10
N THR A 223 -3.50 28.11 -29.44
CA THR A 223 -4.67 28.77 -30.02
C THR A 223 -4.24 29.80 -31.08
N ASN A 224 -4.92 29.86 -32.23
CA ASN A 224 -5.15 31.12 -32.93
C ASN A 224 -6.24 31.06 -34.01
N HIS A 225 -6.96 32.19 -34.04
CA HIS A 225 -8.08 32.54 -34.87
C HIS A 225 -7.74 32.76 -36.37
N SER A 226 -8.78 32.55 -37.20
CA SER A 226 -9.25 33.40 -38.31
C SER A 226 -8.75 33.22 -39.76
N LYS A 227 -9.78 33.27 -40.64
CA LYS A 227 -9.89 33.71 -42.04
C LYS A 227 -9.36 32.82 -43.17
N GLY A 228 -10.28 32.50 -44.10
CA GLY A 228 -9.97 32.09 -45.47
C GLY A 228 -11.12 31.34 -46.15
N GLU A 229 -12.01 32.08 -46.82
CA GLU A 229 -13.07 31.58 -47.73
C GLU A 229 -12.49 30.75 -48.88
N THR A 230 -13.25 29.77 -49.39
CA THR A 230 -13.49 29.57 -50.84
C THR A 230 -14.65 28.60 -51.06
N ASP A 231 -15.39 28.86 -52.14
CA ASP A 231 -16.79 28.52 -52.31
C ASP A 231 -17.04 27.68 -53.57
N PHE A 232 -18.14 26.92 -53.55
CA PHE A 232 -18.93 26.24 -54.61
C PHE A 232 -18.28 25.59 -55.86
N ASN A 233 -18.54 24.28 -56.05
CA ASN A 233 -19.52 23.75 -57.05
C ASN A 233 -19.31 22.26 -57.39
N LYS A 234 -20.30 21.40 -57.08
CA LYS A 234 -20.93 20.40 -58.00
C LYS A 234 -21.87 19.44 -57.23
N VAL A 235 -23.16 19.55 -57.52
CA VAL A 235 -24.30 18.61 -57.31
C VAL A 235 -25.00 18.57 -58.69
N PRO A 236 -25.77 17.55 -59.19
CA PRO A 236 -26.79 16.73 -58.48
C PRO A 236 -27.04 15.31 -59.10
N PRO A 237 -28.25 14.68 -59.08
CA PRO A 237 -29.01 14.05 -57.96
C PRO A 237 -29.59 12.62 -58.30
N HIS A 238 -30.49 12.11 -57.42
CA HIS A 238 -31.43 10.95 -57.50
C HIS A 238 -30.95 9.64 -56.82
N ASP A 239 -31.69 8.93 -55.95
CA ASP A 239 -33.13 8.93 -55.62
C ASP A 239 -33.40 8.57 -54.14
N LEU A 240 -34.48 9.15 -53.62
CA LEU A 240 -35.17 8.84 -52.37
C LEU A 240 -36.26 7.77 -52.62
N SER A 241 -36.43 6.81 -51.70
CA SER A 241 -37.78 6.33 -51.36
C SER A 241 -37.91 6.01 -49.86
N ILE A 242 -38.81 6.76 -49.25
CA ILE A 242 -39.48 6.59 -47.95
C ILE A 242 -40.50 5.42 -48.17
N VAL A 243 -40.96 4.62 -47.19
CA VAL A 243 -42.18 4.86 -46.37
C VAL A 243 -42.40 3.75 -45.30
N ASN A 244 -42.52 4.21 -44.04
CA ASN A 244 -43.39 3.90 -42.87
C ASN A 244 -43.69 2.48 -42.31
N PHE A 245 -43.40 2.37 -41.00
CA PHE A 245 -44.19 1.98 -39.82
C PHE A 245 -45.54 1.22 -39.94
N SER A 246 -45.72 0.24 -39.03
CA SER A 246 -47.01 -0.13 -38.41
C SER A 246 -46.81 -0.64 -36.97
N VAL A 247 -47.68 -0.17 -36.05
CA VAL A 247 -47.72 -0.49 -34.61
C VAL A 247 -48.75 -1.58 -34.30
N GLY A 248 -48.43 -2.49 -33.36
CA GLY A 248 -49.37 -2.95 -32.32
C GLY A 248 -49.73 -4.45 -32.24
N LYS A 249 -49.39 -5.11 -31.12
CA LYS A 249 -50.33 -5.66 -30.11
C LYS A 249 -49.63 -6.55 -29.06
N VAL A 250 -49.95 -6.33 -27.79
CA VAL A 250 -49.69 -7.24 -26.64
C VAL A 250 -50.97 -8.03 -26.34
N PRO A 251 -50.86 -9.31 -25.92
CA PRO A 251 -51.47 -9.70 -24.64
C PRO A 251 -50.54 -10.56 -23.75
N ASN A 252 -50.86 -10.55 -22.45
CA ASN A 252 -50.08 -11.03 -21.30
C ASN A 252 -50.43 -12.52 -20.93
N PRO A 253 -50.00 -13.09 -19.78
CA PRO A 253 -49.02 -14.17 -19.67
C PRO A 253 -49.58 -15.53 -19.16
N LYS A 254 -48.85 -16.65 -19.32
CA LYS A 254 -49.06 -17.88 -18.54
C LYS A 254 -47.75 -18.62 -18.22
N HIS A 255 -47.62 -18.97 -16.94
CA HIS A 255 -46.65 -19.90 -16.34
C HIS A 255 -46.53 -21.24 -17.12
N LEU A 256 -45.31 -21.81 -17.21
CA LEU A 256 -44.98 -23.07 -16.52
C LEU A 256 -43.49 -23.42 -16.61
N ILE A 257 -43.00 -23.94 -15.49
CA ILE A 257 -41.77 -24.67 -15.23
C ILE A 257 -41.63 -25.88 -16.17
N ILE A 258 -40.41 -26.29 -16.55
CA ILE A 258 -39.93 -27.71 -16.55
C ILE A 258 -38.45 -27.78 -16.95
N ALA A 259 -37.70 -28.50 -16.13
CA ALA A 259 -36.32 -28.93 -16.33
C ALA A 259 -36.22 -30.08 -17.35
N GLN A 260 -35.15 -30.12 -18.15
CA GLN A 260 -34.65 -31.33 -18.80
C GLN A 260 -33.12 -31.29 -18.79
N LYS A 261 -32.45 -32.11 -17.98
CA LYS A 261 -32.09 -33.54 -18.16
C LYS A 261 -30.90 -33.73 -19.10
N ALA A 262 -29.86 -34.30 -18.51
CA ALA A 262 -28.68 -34.84 -19.15
C ALA A 262 -29.05 -35.94 -20.15
N GLU A 263 -28.38 -35.92 -21.30
CA GLU A 263 -28.19 -37.09 -22.15
C GLU A 263 -26.69 -37.34 -22.30
N GLU A 264 -26.27 -38.50 -21.77
CA GLU A 264 -25.02 -39.15 -22.12
C GLU A 264 -25.18 -39.78 -23.51
N SER A 265 -24.27 -39.46 -24.42
CA SER A 265 -24.03 -40.25 -25.62
C SER A 265 -22.54 -40.43 -25.83
N LYS A 266 -22.06 -41.64 -25.52
CA LYS A 266 -20.73 -42.16 -25.89
C LYS A 266 -20.71 -42.44 -27.40
N SER A 267 -19.74 -41.87 -28.12
CA SER A 267 -19.17 -42.53 -29.30
C SER A 267 -17.77 -42.02 -29.65
N THR A 268 -16.80 -42.87 -29.33
CA THR A 268 -15.69 -43.33 -30.20
C THR A 268 -14.74 -42.29 -30.82
N LEU A 269 -13.50 -42.33 -30.34
CA LEU A 269 -12.32 -41.69 -30.93
C LEU A 269 -12.20 -41.99 -32.44
N LYS A 270 -12.07 -40.93 -33.25
CA LYS A 270 -11.24 -40.94 -34.45
C LYS A 270 -10.37 -39.68 -34.45
N SER A 271 -9.08 -39.93 -34.43
CA SER A 271 -8.00 -38.96 -34.57
C SER A 271 -7.99 -38.34 -35.97
N SER A 272 -8.16 -37.03 -36.05
CA SER A 272 -7.59 -36.24 -37.12
C SER A 272 -7.26 -34.83 -36.63
N SER A 273 -5.98 -34.53 -36.69
CA SER A 273 -5.33 -33.27 -36.39
C SER A 273 -5.82 -32.16 -37.32
N LYS A 274 -6.32 -31.07 -36.73
CA LYS A 274 -6.29 -29.70 -37.27
C LYS A 274 -6.67 -28.71 -36.16
N SER A 275 -5.65 -28.19 -35.48
CA SER A 275 -5.78 -27.10 -34.50
C SER A 275 -6.13 -25.80 -35.23
N THR A 276 -7.37 -25.35 -35.09
CA THR A 276 -7.78 -24.00 -35.50
C THR A 276 -7.92 -23.18 -34.23
N SER A 277 -6.94 -22.32 -33.97
CA SER A 277 -6.85 -21.47 -32.78
C SER A 277 -7.95 -20.41 -32.82
N GLN A 278 -9.05 -20.63 -32.08
CA GLN A 278 -9.98 -19.56 -31.75
C GLN A 278 -9.28 -18.60 -30.79
N LYS A 279 -8.95 -17.40 -31.29
CA LYS A 279 -8.52 -16.26 -30.48
C LYS A 279 -9.65 -15.92 -29.49
N HIS A 280 -9.46 -16.26 -28.22
CA HIS A 280 -10.19 -15.62 -27.14
C HIS A 280 -9.66 -14.20 -27.00
N GLU A 281 -10.39 -13.20 -27.49
CA GLU A 281 -10.20 -11.82 -27.07
C GLU A 281 -10.59 -11.72 -25.59
N ILE A 282 -9.57 -11.69 -24.73
CA ILE A 282 -9.72 -11.37 -23.31
C ILE A 282 -10.03 -9.88 -23.23
N SER A 283 -11.21 -9.55 -22.72
CA SER A 283 -11.64 -8.18 -22.40
C SER A 283 -10.58 -7.49 -21.51
N LYS A 284 -10.08 -6.33 -21.96
CA LYS A 284 -9.14 -5.48 -21.21
C LYS A 284 -9.76 -5.01 -19.89
N LEU A 285 -9.30 -5.53 -18.76
CA LEU A 285 -9.51 -4.93 -17.43
C LEU A 285 -8.15 -4.44 -16.91
N PRO A 286 -7.86 -3.13 -16.93
CA PRO A 286 -6.54 -2.59 -16.56
C PRO A 286 -6.25 -2.56 -15.06
N ASN A 287 -7.12 -3.09 -14.19
CA ASN A 287 -7.03 -2.87 -12.74
C ASN A 287 -6.97 -4.17 -11.91
N PHE A 288 -6.67 -5.31 -12.54
CA PHE A 288 -6.62 -6.61 -11.85
C PHE A 288 -5.25 -6.78 -11.18
N GLU A 289 -5.19 -6.54 -9.87
CA GLU A 289 -3.96 -6.39 -9.07
C GLU A 289 -4.07 -7.19 -7.76
N LEU A 290 -4.29 -8.50 -7.89
CA LEU A 290 -4.36 -9.41 -6.77
C LEU A 290 -3.47 -10.62 -7.06
N ASP A 291 -2.24 -10.57 -6.57
CA ASP A 291 -1.34 -11.70 -6.65
C ASP A 291 -1.66 -12.70 -5.53
N ARG A 292 -1.64 -13.98 -5.86
CA ARG A 292 -1.55 -15.05 -4.87
C ARG A 292 -0.10 -15.12 -4.42
N VAL A 293 0.30 -14.24 -3.49
CA VAL A 293 1.72 -14.00 -3.24
C VAL A 293 2.40 -15.11 -2.45
N PHE A 294 1.67 -15.92 -1.65
CA PHE A 294 2.34 -16.79 -0.68
C PHE A 294 1.81 -18.21 -0.59
N THR A 295 2.72 -19.15 -0.31
CA THR A 295 2.43 -20.48 0.21
C THR A 295 2.03 -20.45 1.69
N HIS A 296 2.35 -19.35 2.41
CA HIS A 296 2.05 -19.12 3.83
C HIS A 296 0.93 -18.08 4.05
N SER A 297 0.25 -18.17 5.18
CA SER A 297 -0.77 -17.21 5.61
C SER A 297 -0.10 -15.96 6.19
N LEU A 298 -0.65 -14.77 5.98
CA LEU A 298 -0.30 -13.56 6.74
C LEU A 298 -1.44 -13.19 7.69
N GLU A 299 -1.12 -12.57 8.81
CA GLU A 299 -2.08 -12.01 9.73
C GLU A 299 -1.53 -10.78 10.45
N MET A 300 -2.42 -10.09 11.11
CA MET A 300 -2.09 -8.92 11.92
C MET A 300 -1.32 -9.37 13.17
N PHE A 301 -0.26 -8.64 13.50
CA PHE A 301 0.59 -8.99 14.62
C PHE A 301 -0.10 -8.71 15.96
N HIS A 302 -0.22 -9.75 16.80
CA HIS A 302 -1.03 -9.71 18.02
C HIS A 302 -0.46 -8.79 19.11
N LEU A 303 0.82 -8.41 19.05
CA LEU A 303 1.46 -7.51 20.02
C LEU A 303 1.29 -6.02 19.67
N LEU A 304 0.58 -5.66 18.59
CA LEU A 304 0.22 -4.26 18.33
C LEU A 304 -0.72 -3.73 19.44
N GLU A 305 -0.41 -2.58 20.01
CA GLU A 305 -1.22 -1.99 21.09
C GLU A 305 -2.63 -1.60 20.60
N SER A 306 -2.70 -1.00 19.42
CA SER A 306 -3.96 -0.60 18.80
C SER A 306 -3.97 -0.98 17.33
N PRO A 307 -4.34 -2.24 17.01
CA PRO A 307 -4.29 -2.72 15.63
C PRO A 307 -5.22 -1.94 14.69
N ALA A 308 -6.33 -1.43 15.21
CA ALA A 308 -7.27 -0.58 14.48
C ALA A 308 -6.71 0.81 14.13
N ASN A 309 -5.73 1.32 14.87
CA ASN A 309 -5.10 2.64 14.64
C ASN A 309 -3.71 2.53 14.03
N TYR A 310 -3.21 1.33 13.84
CA TYR A 310 -1.87 1.10 13.32
C TYR A 310 -1.77 1.55 11.85
N SER A 311 -0.81 2.43 11.59
CA SER A 311 -0.34 2.79 10.26
C SER A 311 1.16 2.45 10.21
N PRO A 312 1.60 1.62 9.24
CA PRO A 312 3.02 1.33 9.11
C PRO A 312 3.80 2.58 8.71
N ASP A 313 3.27 3.39 7.79
CA ASP A 313 4.02 4.48 7.16
C ASP A 313 4.18 5.70 8.09
N THR A 314 5.40 6.21 8.18
CA THR A 314 5.71 7.44 8.93
C THR A 314 5.37 8.70 8.14
N TRP A 315 5.41 8.62 6.81
CA TRP A 315 5.28 9.77 5.90
C TRP A 315 4.17 9.52 4.87
N ASP A 316 3.24 10.46 4.79
CA ASP A 316 2.20 10.52 3.76
C ASP A 316 2.63 11.50 2.66
N LEU A 317 3.14 10.96 1.55
CA LEU A 317 3.62 11.74 0.42
C LEU A 317 2.47 12.23 -0.47
N THR A 318 1.23 11.77 -0.27
CA THR A 318 0.09 12.33 -1.00
C THR A 318 -0.16 13.77 -0.54
N HIS A 319 -0.09 14.03 0.76
CA HIS A 319 -0.31 15.36 1.33
C HIS A 319 0.98 16.18 1.48
N ASP A 320 2.13 15.54 1.73
CA ASP A 320 3.42 16.21 1.92
C ASP A 320 4.15 16.43 0.59
N GLU A 321 3.90 17.59 -0.04
CA GLU A 321 4.47 17.93 -1.35
C GLU A 321 6.00 18.02 -1.34
N GLU A 322 6.58 18.62 -0.30
CA GLU A 322 8.04 18.75 -0.17
C GLU A 322 8.70 17.36 -0.10
N ALA A 323 8.17 16.48 0.76
CA ALA A 323 8.63 15.11 0.86
C ALA A 323 8.44 14.35 -0.44
N ARG A 324 7.29 14.52 -1.11
CA ARG A 324 6.98 13.84 -2.37
C ARG A 324 7.98 14.17 -3.46
N ILE A 325 8.24 15.46 -3.70
CA ILE A 325 9.21 15.92 -4.71
C ILE A 325 10.59 15.32 -4.42
N TYR A 326 11.01 15.38 -3.16
CA TYR A 326 12.30 14.84 -2.74
C TYR A 326 12.41 13.33 -2.99
N TRP A 327 11.45 12.55 -2.50
CA TRP A 327 11.49 11.10 -2.60
C TRP A 327 11.37 10.62 -4.04
N LEU A 328 10.46 11.18 -4.84
CA LEU A 328 10.34 10.81 -6.26
C LEU A 328 11.65 11.09 -7.01
N GLY A 329 12.29 12.24 -6.77
CA GLY A 329 13.60 12.55 -7.35
C GLY A 329 14.71 11.61 -6.86
N CYS A 330 14.71 11.25 -5.57
CA CYS A 330 15.65 10.28 -5.00
C CYS A 330 15.51 8.92 -5.69
N PHE A 331 14.30 8.39 -5.84
CA PHE A 331 14.06 7.11 -6.51
C PHE A 331 14.40 7.15 -7.99
N GLU A 332 14.11 8.26 -8.70
CA GLU A 332 14.48 8.42 -10.11
C GLU A 332 16.01 8.39 -10.29
N SER A 333 16.76 9.03 -9.38
CA SER A 333 18.24 9.01 -9.42
C SER A 333 18.85 7.62 -9.17
N CYS A 334 18.14 6.74 -8.48
CA CYS A 334 18.60 5.40 -8.14
C CYS A 334 18.26 4.33 -9.20
N ILE A 335 17.49 4.66 -10.24
CA ILE A 335 17.03 3.68 -11.25
C ILE A 335 18.22 3.00 -11.94
N GLU A 336 19.18 3.77 -12.43
CA GLU A 336 20.34 3.23 -13.16
C GLU A 336 21.20 2.31 -12.29
N TYR A 337 21.30 2.62 -11.00
CA TYR A 337 22.02 1.76 -10.06
C TYR A 337 21.35 0.39 -9.92
N HIS A 338 20.01 0.36 -9.76
CA HIS A 338 19.26 -0.88 -9.67
C HIS A 338 19.23 -1.64 -11.00
N ARG A 339 19.18 -0.93 -12.13
CA ARG A 339 19.30 -1.51 -13.48
C ARG A 339 20.63 -2.25 -13.64
N ALA A 340 21.74 -1.59 -13.30
CA ALA A 340 23.07 -2.17 -13.37
C ALA A 340 23.21 -3.40 -12.46
N LYS A 341 22.65 -3.34 -11.24
CA LYS A 341 22.62 -4.49 -10.32
C LYS A 341 21.78 -5.66 -10.85
N ALA A 342 20.63 -5.37 -11.47
CA ALA A 342 19.81 -6.38 -12.11
C ALA A 342 20.57 -7.09 -13.24
N GLU A 343 21.21 -6.32 -14.12
CA GLU A 343 22.05 -6.85 -15.20
C GLU A 343 23.20 -7.72 -14.66
N GLU A 344 23.96 -7.21 -13.67
CA GLU A 344 25.06 -7.93 -13.00
C GLU A 344 24.60 -9.27 -12.39
N SER A 345 23.40 -9.31 -11.82
CA SER A 345 22.89 -10.52 -11.14
C SER A 345 22.68 -11.73 -12.06
N GLN A 346 22.53 -11.49 -13.37
CA GLN A 346 22.17 -12.53 -14.34
C GLN A 346 23.00 -12.50 -15.63
N SER A 347 23.95 -11.57 -15.80
CA SER A 347 24.74 -11.41 -17.03
C SER A 347 25.44 -12.69 -17.49
N ASP A 348 25.90 -13.50 -16.55
CA ASP A 348 26.61 -14.75 -16.83
C ASP A 348 25.67 -15.94 -17.12
N THR A 349 24.38 -15.78 -16.82
CA THR A 349 23.39 -16.86 -16.89
C THR A 349 22.39 -16.71 -18.02
N LEU A 350 22.00 -15.47 -18.34
CA LEU A 350 20.93 -15.15 -19.29
C LEU A 350 21.38 -14.00 -20.20
N SER A 351 21.47 -14.27 -21.51
CA SER A 351 21.96 -13.30 -22.50
C SER A 351 21.06 -12.08 -22.67
N ASP A 352 19.78 -12.18 -22.30
CA ASP A 352 18.78 -11.12 -22.39
C ASP A 352 18.65 -10.30 -21.08
N ALA A 353 19.52 -10.52 -20.10
CA ALA A 353 19.53 -9.78 -18.84
C ALA A 353 19.67 -8.26 -19.06
N SER A 354 20.49 -7.83 -20.02
CA SER A 354 20.66 -6.42 -20.35
C SER A 354 19.34 -5.81 -20.84
N ASP A 355 18.66 -6.45 -21.80
CA ASP A 355 17.39 -5.96 -22.36
C ASP A 355 16.28 -5.88 -21.29
N ARG A 356 16.14 -6.92 -20.46
CA ARG A 356 15.13 -6.93 -19.38
C ARG A 356 15.41 -5.85 -18.33
N SER A 357 16.68 -5.60 -18.00
CA SER A 357 17.04 -4.55 -17.04
C SER A 357 16.64 -3.16 -17.55
N HIS A 358 16.85 -2.87 -18.83
CA HIS A 358 16.43 -1.59 -19.44
C HIS A 358 14.91 -1.45 -19.47
N GLN A 359 14.17 -2.53 -19.77
CA GLN A 359 12.71 -2.53 -19.70
C GLN A 359 12.19 -2.25 -18.29
N PHE A 360 12.81 -2.86 -17.27
CA PHE A 360 12.55 -2.54 -15.86
C PHE A 360 12.75 -1.04 -15.58
N ALA A 361 13.90 -0.48 -15.98
CA ALA A 361 14.25 0.92 -15.71
C ALA A 361 13.23 1.88 -16.34
N GLU A 362 12.88 1.68 -17.61
CA GLU A 362 11.90 2.51 -18.31
C GLU A 362 10.50 2.39 -17.70
N ARG A 363 10.09 1.17 -17.33
CA ARG A 363 8.78 0.94 -16.69
C ARG A 363 8.69 1.63 -15.34
N TYR A 364 9.72 1.49 -14.50
CA TYR A 364 9.75 2.10 -13.18
C TYR A 364 9.82 3.63 -13.27
N LYS A 365 10.59 4.17 -14.21
CA LYS A 365 10.63 5.62 -14.49
C LYS A 365 9.27 6.18 -14.90
N ARG A 366 8.54 5.48 -15.77
CA ARG A 366 7.17 5.86 -16.14
C ARG A 366 6.24 5.84 -14.92
N PHE A 367 6.34 4.82 -14.08
CA PHE A 367 5.56 4.72 -12.84
C PHE A 367 5.81 5.90 -11.89
N LEU A 368 7.06 6.32 -11.69
CA LEU A 368 7.37 7.51 -10.87
C LEU A 368 6.77 8.80 -11.47
N ARG A 369 6.77 8.94 -12.80
CA ARG A 369 6.14 10.09 -13.48
C ARG A 369 4.62 10.10 -13.33
N GLU A 370 3.97 8.94 -13.43
CA GLU A 370 2.54 8.80 -13.18
C GLU A 370 2.20 9.28 -11.76
N LEU A 371 2.95 8.84 -10.75
CA LEU A 371 2.75 9.24 -9.35
C LEU A 371 3.08 10.71 -9.07
N SER A 372 3.97 11.31 -9.85
CA SER A 372 4.25 12.76 -9.78
C SER A 372 3.05 13.57 -10.28
N ALA A 373 2.40 13.11 -11.36
CA ALA A 373 1.24 13.77 -11.96
C ALA A 373 -0.06 13.54 -11.16
N ASP A 374 -0.25 12.32 -10.63
CA ASP A 374 -1.39 11.95 -9.80
C ASP A 374 -0.92 11.20 -8.54
N PRO A 375 -0.56 11.92 -7.47
CA PRO A 375 -0.07 11.34 -6.21
C PRO A 375 -1.10 10.48 -5.46
N SER A 376 -2.38 10.55 -5.85
CA SER A 376 -3.48 9.80 -5.25
C SER A 376 -4.03 8.70 -6.16
N GLY A 377 -3.60 8.64 -7.42
CA GLY A 377 -4.13 7.74 -8.44
C GLY A 377 -3.96 6.27 -8.10
N ARG A 378 -3.02 5.96 -7.21
CA ARG A 378 -2.77 4.62 -6.66
C ARG A 378 -2.84 4.63 -5.13
N GLY A 379 -3.84 5.32 -4.57
CA GLY A 379 -4.07 5.41 -3.13
C GLY A 379 -3.06 6.31 -2.42
N VAL A 380 -2.84 6.06 -1.13
CA VAL A 380 -1.87 6.86 -0.34
C VAL A 380 -0.46 6.54 -0.82
N LEU A 381 0.25 7.56 -1.29
CA LEU A 381 1.62 7.48 -1.72
C LEU A 381 2.55 7.56 -0.50
N THR A 382 3.40 6.56 -0.34
CA THR A 382 4.36 6.49 0.77
C THR A 382 5.72 6.00 0.27
N VAL A 383 6.77 6.17 1.08
CA VAL A 383 8.11 5.62 0.75
C VAL A 383 8.05 4.09 0.61
N ARG A 384 7.25 3.42 1.44
CA ARG A 384 7.02 1.97 1.34
C ARG A 384 6.38 1.58 0.01
N CYS A 385 5.45 2.38 -0.52
CA CYS A 385 4.85 2.16 -1.84
C CYS A 385 5.93 2.18 -2.94
N LEU A 386 6.82 3.19 -2.93
CA LEU A 386 7.90 3.32 -3.90
C LEU A 386 8.89 2.14 -3.82
N LEU A 387 9.34 1.79 -2.60
CA LEU A 387 10.21 0.64 -2.36
C LEU A 387 9.57 -0.67 -2.81
N SER A 388 8.29 -0.89 -2.48
CA SER A 388 7.56 -2.11 -2.86
C SER A 388 7.39 -2.22 -4.37
N ALA A 389 7.05 -1.11 -5.04
CA ALA A 389 6.91 -1.07 -6.49
C ALA A 389 8.23 -1.38 -7.20
N GLN A 390 9.35 -0.84 -6.73
CA GLN A 390 10.67 -1.15 -7.28
C GLN A 390 10.97 -2.66 -7.23
N GLN A 391 10.77 -3.30 -6.07
CA GLN A 391 10.99 -4.75 -5.92
C GLN A 391 10.00 -5.56 -6.76
N HIS A 392 8.77 -5.08 -6.93
CA HIS A 392 7.78 -5.70 -7.80
C HIS A 392 8.24 -5.69 -9.26
N PHE A 393 8.61 -4.53 -9.80
CA PHE A 393 9.05 -4.42 -11.20
C PHE A 393 10.28 -5.28 -11.47
N LEU A 394 11.26 -5.32 -10.55
CA LEU A 394 12.41 -6.23 -10.70
C LEU A 394 11.95 -7.69 -10.89
N ARG A 395 11.03 -8.16 -10.05
CA ARG A 395 10.48 -9.53 -10.14
C ARG A 395 9.65 -9.75 -11.41
N GLU A 396 8.86 -8.78 -11.83
CA GLU A 396 8.07 -8.82 -13.08
C GLU A 396 8.98 -9.05 -14.29
N TYR A 397 10.14 -8.40 -14.33
CA TYR A 397 11.15 -8.56 -15.38
C TYR A 397 12.13 -9.72 -15.13
N GLY A 398 11.81 -10.65 -14.21
CA GLY A 398 12.55 -11.89 -14.01
C GLY A 398 13.77 -11.78 -13.09
N PHE A 399 13.94 -10.66 -12.38
CA PHE A 399 15.00 -10.47 -11.41
C PHE A 399 14.52 -10.75 -9.99
N GLY A 400 14.72 -11.99 -9.52
CA GLY A 400 14.30 -12.42 -8.19
C GLY A 400 15.16 -11.88 -7.05
N ASP A 401 16.48 -11.75 -7.25
CA ASP A 401 17.44 -11.23 -6.27
C ASP A 401 18.61 -10.53 -6.97
N VAL A 402 18.50 -9.20 -7.13
CA VAL A 402 19.53 -8.41 -7.82
C VAL A 402 20.79 -8.16 -6.98
N PHE A 403 20.74 -8.42 -5.66
CA PHE A 403 21.86 -8.21 -4.75
C PHE A 403 22.51 -9.51 -4.30
N CYS A 404 22.11 -10.68 -4.83
CA CYS A 404 22.64 -11.98 -4.42
C CYS A 404 24.18 -12.06 -4.44
N LEU A 405 24.84 -11.47 -5.45
CA LEU A 405 26.31 -11.44 -5.54
C LEU A 405 26.92 -10.55 -4.44
N GLN A 406 26.34 -9.38 -4.20
CA GLN A 406 26.76 -8.45 -3.14
C GLN A 406 26.61 -9.11 -1.76
N LYS A 407 25.44 -9.69 -1.47
CA LYS A 407 25.16 -10.40 -0.21
C LYS A 407 26.16 -11.52 0.03
N ARG A 408 26.45 -12.36 -0.97
CA ARG A 408 27.45 -13.44 -0.86
C ARG A 408 28.84 -12.91 -0.55
N PHE A 409 29.24 -11.83 -1.21
CA PHE A 409 30.53 -11.19 -0.99
C PHE A 409 30.67 -10.63 0.43
N GLU A 410 29.66 -9.91 0.90
CA GLU A 410 29.65 -9.32 2.25
C GLU A 410 29.54 -10.35 3.35
N ASN A 411 28.71 -11.38 3.17
CA ASN A 411 28.61 -12.50 4.11
C ASN A 411 29.98 -13.17 4.29
N ARG A 412 30.73 -13.39 3.20
CA ARG A 412 32.08 -13.98 3.28
C ARG A 412 33.05 -13.09 4.07
N GLY A 413 33.03 -11.79 3.79
CA GLY A 413 33.86 -10.82 4.51
C GLY A 413 33.53 -10.77 6.00
N ALA A 414 32.24 -10.69 6.34
CA ALA A 414 31.78 -10.61 7.71
C ALA A 414 32.02 -11.90 8.52
N LEU A 415 31.79 -13.08 7.94
CA LEU A 415 32.10 -14.37 8.57
C LEU A 415 33.57 -14.48 8.98
N SER A 416 34.47 -13.92 8.16
CA SER A 416 35.90 -13.96 8.45
C SER A 416 36.34 -13.06 9.61
N ALA A 417 35.51 -12.09 10.00
CA ALA A 417 35.77 -11.12 11.05
C ALA A 417 34.96 -11.42 12.34
N LEU A 418 34.02 -12.36 12.29
CA LEU A 418 33.13 -12.68 13.40
C LEU A 418 33.90 -13.08 14.67
N MET A 419 34.88 -13.97 14.55
CA MET A 419 35.66 -14.44 15.71
C MET A 419 36.51 -13.33 16.33
N ASP A 420 37.08 -12.45 15.51
CA ASP A 420 37.83 -11.30 16.00
C ASP A 420 36.90 -10.35 16.78
N ARG A 421 35.70 -10.08 16.24
CA ARG A 421 34.68 -9.24 16.89
C ARG A 421 34.20 -9.82 18.22
N LEU A 422 33.90 -11.12 18.29
CA LEU A 422 33.51 -11.79 19.53
C LEU A 422 34.65 -11.76 20.56
N GLY A 423 35.89 -11.97 20.10
CA GLY A 423 37.09 -11.86 20.93
C GLY A 423 37.30 -10.46 21.52
N GLU A 424 37.04 -9.40 20.76
CA GLU A 424 37.06 -8.01 21.25
C GLU A 424 35.98 -7.76 22.30
N LEU A 425 34.74 -8.14 22.02
CA LEU A 425 33.61 -7.96 22.93
C LEU A 425 33.83 -8.67 24.27
N SER A 426 34.44 -9.86 24.26
CA SER A 426 34.73 -10.63 25.47
C SER A 426 35.74 -9.97 26.43
N LYS A 427 36.56 -9.04 25.93
CA LYS A 427 37.56 -8.31 26.73
C LYS A 427 36.99 -7.09 27.42
N LEU A 428 35.79 -6.64 27.02
CA LEU A 428 35.14 -5.46 27.59
C LEU A 428 34.41 -5.82 28.88
N ASP A 429 34.36 -4.86 29.81
CA ASP A 429 33.45 -4.97 30.95
C ASP A 429 31.98 -4.94 30.47
N TRP A 430 31.04 -5.26 31.36
CA TRP A 430 29.62 -5.36 30.98
C TRP A 430 29.07 -4.06 30.38
N SER A 431 29.38 -2.91 30.97
CA SER A 431 28.86 -1.61 30.53
C SER A 431 29.37 -1.21 29.15
N ASN A 432 30.69 -1.32 28.93
CA ASN A 432 31.32 -1.01 27.64
C ASN A 432 30.94 -2.04 26.57
N ARG A 433 30.77 -3.30 26.95
CA ARG A 433 30.26 -4.35 26.05
C ARG A 433 28.84 -4.03 25.58
N GLN A 434 27.92 -3.61 26.45
CA GLN A 434 26.57 -3.24 26.02
C GLN A 434 26.59 -2.10 25.00
N LEU A 435 27.41 -1.07 25.23
CA LEU A 435 27.52 0.05 24.29
C LEU A 435 28.08 -0.43 22.96
N SER A 436 29.17 -1.21 22.98
CA SER A 436 29.79 -1.72 21.76
C SER A 436 28.87 -2.65 20.97
N LEU A 437 27.98 -3.42 21.64
CA LEU A 437 26.94 -4.20 20.96
C LEU A 437 25.94 -3.31 20.22
N ILE A 438 25.49 -2.21 20.85
CA ILE A 438 24.60 -1.24 20.20
C ILE A 438 25.30 -0.51 19.05
N GLU A 439 26.54 -0.07 19.24
CA GLU A 439 27.36 0.50 18.16
C GLU A 439 27.56 -0.50 17.03
N GLY A 440 27.69 -1.79 17.34
CA GLY A 440 27.75 -2.87 16.37
C GLY A 440 26.49 -3.00 15.52
N LEU A 441 25.30 -2.91 16.14
CA LEU A 441 24.02 -2.85 15.41
C LEU A 441 23.96 -1.63 14.48
N LEU A 442 24.37 -0.46 14.97
CA LEU A 442 24.33 0.79 14.19
C LEU A 442 25.33 0.77 13.03
N ALA A 443 26.55 0.29 13.27
CA ALA A 443 27.59 0.14 12.25
C ALA A 443 27.17 -0.89 11.20
N GLY A 444 26.61 -2.01 11.65
CA GLY A 444 26.00 -3.04 10.81
C GLY A 444 24.96 -2.45 9.87
N ASN A 445 24.01 -1.68 10.41
CA ASN A 445 22.97 -1.04 9.62
C ASN A 445 23.54 -0.09 8.55
N MET A 446 24.74 0.49 8.71
CA MET A 446 25.33 1.35 7.67
C MET A 446 25.72 0.59 6.38
N PHE A 447 25.76 -0.75 6.39
CA PHE A 447 25.94 -1.60 5.21
C PHE A 447 24.63 -1.75 4.42
N ASP A 448 24.09 -0.62 3.95
CA ASP A 448 22.82 -0.54 3.22
C ASP A 448 23.06 -0.06 1.80
N TRP A 449 22.75 -0.92 0.83
CA TRP A 449 22.92 -0.64 -0.59
C TRP A 449 21.66 -0.08 -1.26
N GLY A 450 20.62 0.22 -0.48
CA GLY A 450 19.40 0.89 -0.91
C GLY A 450 19.46 2.42 -0.73
N ALA A 451 20.37 2.94 0.09
CA ALA A 451 20.52 4.38 0.36
C ALA A 451 21.70 5.00 -0.39
N ALA A 452 21.46 6.07 -1.16
CA ALA A 452 22.46 6.73 -2.00
C ALA A 452 23.74 7.16 -1.23
N GLU A 453 23.57 7.78 -0.05
CA GLU A 453 24.68 8.24 0.80
C GLU A 453 25.50 7.05 1.35
N ALA A 454 24.83 5.97 1.74
CA ALA A 454 25.49 4.76 2.22
C ALA A 454 26.28 4.06 1.11
N ILE A 455 25.72 3.97 -0.11
CA ILE A 455 26.43 3.43 -1.28
C ILE A 455 27.72 4.20 -1.55
N GLN A 456 27.67 5.54 -1.51
CA GLN A 456 28.86 6.37 -1.73
C GLN A 456 29.92 6.09 -0.66
N PHE A 457 29.51 6.12 0.61
CA PHE A 457 30.40 5.86 1.74
C PHE A 457 31.03 4.46 1.66
N LEU A 458 30.25 3.41 1.39
CA LEU A 458 30.75 2.04 1.32
C LEU A 458 31.71 1.82 0.15
N LYS A 459 31.54 2.53 -0.97
CA LYS A 459 32.47 2.48 -2.11
C LYS A 459 33.83 3.08 -1.75
N GLU A 460 33.84 4.18 -1.01
CA GLU A 460 35.06 4.91 -0.61
C GLU A 460 35.73 4.33 0.64
N ALA A 461 35.00 3.58 1.46
CA ALA A 461 35.50 3.00 2.69
C ALA A 461 36.71 2.07 2.44
N PRO A 462 37.74 2.09 3.33
CA PRO A 462 38.83 1.14 3.32
C PRO A 462 38.31 -0.29 3.26
N LYS A 463 38.97 -1.12 2.45
CA LYS A 463 38.59 -2.51 2.24
C LYS A 463 39.38 -3.44 3.15
N ASN A 464 38.71 -4.44 3.70
CA ASN A 464 39.33 -5.53 4.42
C ASN A 464 40.08 -6.47 3.45
N LYS A 465 40.74 -7.50 4.01
CA LYS A 465 41.53 -8.50 3.25
C LYS A 465 40.74 -9.27 2.18
N PHE A 466 39.40 -9.19 2.18
CA PHE A 466 38.52 -9.81 1.20
C PHE A 466 37.91 -8.82 0.22
N GLY A 467 38.26 -7.53 0.31
CA GLY A 467 37.75 -6.47 -0.57
C GLY A 467 36.41 -5.87 -0.14
N ALA A 468 35.81 -6.33 0.96
CA ALA A 468 34.58 -5.74 1.53
C ALA A 468 34.92 -4.54 2.42
N ALA A 469 33.99 -3.63 2.65
CA ALA A 469 34.23 -2.48 3.55
C ALA A 469 34.58 -2.98 4.96
N ASP A 470 35.59 -2.37 5.57
CA ASP A 470 36.06 -2.75 6.90
C ASP A 470 35.05 -2.33 7.97
N PHE A 471 34.60 -3.29 8.78
CA PHE A 471 33.61 -3.07 9.82
C PHE A 471 34.12 -2.13 10.92
N HIS A 472 35.40 -2.20 11.29
CA HIS A 472 35.97 -1.36 12.34
C HIS A 472 35.99 0.11 11.92
N VAL A 473 36.29 0.40 10.65
CA VAL A 473 36.25 1.77 10.12
C VAL A 473 34.84 2.35 10.18
N ILE A 474 33.83 1.51 9.97
CA ILE A 474 32.42 1.92 10.00
C ILE A 474 31.95 2.09 11.44
N LEU A 475 32.39 1.21 12.34
CA LEU A 475 32.16 1.32 13.78
C LEU A 475 32.68 2.65 14.34
N ASP A 476 33.90 3.05 13.97
CA ASP A 476 34.51 4.33 14.37
C ASP A 476 33.77 5.56 13.81
N LYS A 477 32.96 5.36 12.77
CA LYS A 477 32.17 6.40 12.09
C LYS A 477 30.77 6.55 12.67
N VAL A 478 30.31 5.61 13.50
CA VAL A 478 29.02 5.73 14.19
C VAL A 478 29.04 6.97 15.07
N GLN A 479 27.95 7.75 15.02
CA GLN A 479 27.85 8.97 15.81
C GLN A 479 27.98 8.67 17.30
N SER A 480 28.86 9.38 18.01
CA SER A 480 28.91 9.32 19.47
C SER A 480 27.65 9.93 20.09
N ARG A 481 27.29 9.46 21.29
CA ARG A 481 26.18 10.00 22.07
C ARG A 481 26.42 11.49 22.44
N PRO A 482 25.37 12.32 22.60
CA PRO A 482 23.96 11.98 22.52
C PRO A 482 23.49 11.78 21.08
N TRP A 483 22.69 10.73 20.87
CA TRP A 483 22.03 10.47 19.60
C TRP A 483 20.81 11.36 19.38
N LEU A 484 20.31 11.42 18.13
CA LEU A 484 19.12 12.22 17.79
C LEU A 484 17.90 11.79 18.60
N VAL A 485 17.69 10.48 18.71
CA VAL A 485 16.83 9.89 19.74
C VAL A 485 17.72 8.97 20.56
N ASP A 486 17.96 9.35 21.81
CA ASP A 486 18.85 8.62 22.72
C ASP A 486 18.06 8.13 23.93
N ASN A 487 17.62 6.87 23.88
CA ASN A 487 17.04 6.17 25.03
C ASN A 487 17.96 5.08 25.55
N TYR A 488 19.27 5.20 25.32
CA TYR A 488 20.24 4.19 25.73
C TYR A 488 20.29 4.02 27.25
N ASP A 489 20.24 5.10 28.02
CA ASP A 489 20.30 5.00 29.48
C ASP A 489 19.07 4.27 30.04
N ASN A 490 17.87 4.57 29.54
CA ASN A 490 16.64 3.84 29.89
C ASN A 490 16.73 2.34 29.51
N TRP A 491 17.37 2.04 28.38
CA TRP A 491 17.62 0.67 27.95
C TRP A 491 18.58 -0.06 28.90
N ILE A 492 19.70 0.55 29.24
CA ILE A 492 20.68 -0.01 30.18
C ILE A 492 20.08 -0.22 31.56
N ASP A 493 19.33 0.75 32.08
CA ASP A 493 18.63 0.61 33.36
C ASP A 493 17.71 -0.62 33.34
N ARG A 494 16.97 -0.83 32.24
CA ARG A 494 16.09 -1.99 32.08
C ARG A 494 16.86 -3.30 32.03
N ILE A 495 18.00 -3.36 31.35
CA ILE A 495 18.77 -4.59 31.14
C ILE A 495 19.89 -4.81 32.15
N SER A 496 20.10 -3.92 33.12
CA SER A 496 21.15 -4.04 34.15
C SER A 496 20.87 -5.11 35.22
N VAL A 497 19.66 -5.68 35.24
CA VAL A 497 19.26 -6.70 36.21
C VAL A 497 20.06 -8.00 36.06
N SER A 498 20.29 -8.70 37.18
CA SER A 498 20.92 -10.03 37.18
C SER A 498 20.07 -11.03 36.39
N GLY A 499 20.71 -11.79 35.48
CA GLY A 499 19.99 -12.61 34.51
C GLY A 499 19.52 -11.78 33.31
N SER A 500 18.40 -12.13 32.68
CA SER A 500 17.75 -11.28 31.67
C SER A 500 16.41 -10.75 32.19
N PRO A 501 16.05 -9.48 31.91
CA PRO A 501 14.69 -9.00 32.17
C PRO A 501 13.64 -9.59 31.20
N TYR A 502 14.09 -10.25 30.12
CA TYR A 502 13.26 -10.77 29.04
C TYR A 502 13.32 -12.29 28.97
N ARG A 503 12.19 -12.91 28.71
CA ARG A 503 12.10 -14.34 28.39
C ARG A 503 12.41 -14.60 26.92
N CYS A 504 11.80 -13.85 26.01
CA CYS A 504 11.91 -14.10 24.59
C CYS A 504 11.93 -12.80 23.79
N ILE A 505 13.00 -12.63 23.01
CA ILE A 505 13.24 -11.45 22.19
C ILE A 505 12.94 -11.78 20.74
N LEU A 506 12.17 -10.94 20.05
CA LEU A 506 11.94 -11.04 18.62
C LEU A 506 12.69 -9.92 17.90
N ILE A 507 13.63 -10.28 17.03
CA ILE A 507 14.46 -9.34 16.27
C ILE A 507 14.06 -9.39 14.79
N PHE A 508 13.54 -8.29 14.27
CA PHE A 508 13.30 -8.10 12.83
C PHE A 508 14.60 -7.59 12.19
N CYS A 509 15.28 -8.46 11.45
CA CYS A 509 16.60 -8.20 10.86
C CYS A 509 16.48 -7.41 9.54
N ASP A 510 17.40 -6.47 9.29
CA ASP A 510 17.51 -5.67 8.06
C ASP A 510 18.44 -6.36 7.03
N ASN A 511 19.74 -6.05 7.05
CA ASN A 511 20.65 -6.38 5.94
C ASN A 511 21.42 -7.69 6.14
N SER A 512 21.88 -8.27 5.02
CA SER A 512 22.91 -9.31 5.03
C SER A 512 24.30 -8.75 5.39
N GLY A 513 25.30 -9.61 5.46
CA GLY A 513 26.69 -9.21 5.62
C GLY A 513 27.03 -8.81 7.05
N ALA A 514 27.76 -7.69 7.18
CA ALA A 514 28.24 -7.22 8.48
C ALA A 514 27.11 -6.85 9.44
N ASP A 515 25.94 -6.44 8.92
CA ASP A 515 24.76 -6.13 9.72
C ASP A 515 24.31 -7.34 10.56
N ILE A 516 23.87 -8.40 9.88
CA ILE A 516 23.41 -9.61 10.55
C ILE A 516 24.54 -10.36 11.29
N ILE A 517 25.75 -10.43 10.73
CA ILE A 517 26.85 -11.26 11.27
C ILE A 517 27.62 -10.56 12.39
N LEU A 518 27.94 -9.26 12.26
CA LEU A 518 28.82 -8.54 13.18
C LEU A 518 28.06 -7.56 14.11
N GLY A 519 26.82 -7.21 13.77
CA GLY A 519 25.93 -6.41 14.59
C GLY A 519 24.88 -7.25 15.32
N VAL A 520 23.91 -7.77 14.56
CA VAL A 520 22.71 -8.42 15.11
C VAL A 520 23.03 -9.72 15.85
N LEU A 521 23.87 -10.58 15.28
CA LEU A 521 24.19 -11.87 15.91
C LEU A 521 24.93 -11.72 17.24
N PRO A 522 26.00 -10.91 17.38
CA PRO A 522 26.63 -10.65 18.68
C PRO A 522 25.65 -10.07 19.72
N PHE A 523 24.75 -9.18 19.29
CA PHE A 523 23.68 -8.66 20.15
C PHE A 523 22.72 -9.78 20.62
N ALA A 524 22.30 -10.66 19.71
CA ALA A 524 21.48 -11.84 20.06
C ALA A 524 22.22 -12.78 21.03
N MET A 525 23.52 -13.02 20.79
CA MET A 525 24.37 -13.87 21.64
C MET A 525 24.47 -13.36 23.08
N GLU A 526 24.49 -12.04 23.31
CA GLU A 526 24.46 -11.46 24.66
C GLU A 526 23.22 -11.91 25.44
N PHE A 527 22.06 -11.95 24.79
CA PHE A 527 20.81 -12.39 25.42
C PHE A 527 20.72 -13.91 25.55
N LEU A 528 21.22 -14.66 24.57
CA LEU A 528 21.35 -16.12 24.67
C LEU A 528 22.21 -16.53 25.88
N ASN A 529 23.35 -15.85 26.10
CA ASN A 529 24.22 -16.08 27.26
C ASN A 529 23.54 -15.77 28.61
N ARG A 530 22.50 -14.92 28.59
CA ARG A 530 21.70 -14.57 29.77
C ARG A 530 20.47 -15.47 29.94
N GLY A 531 20.35 -16.52 29.13
CA GLY A 531 19.26 -17.51 29.19
C GLY A 531 17.97 -17.10 28.49
N CYS A 532 18.01 -16.06 27.64
CA CYS A 532 16.82 -15.67 26.85
C CYS A 532 16.64 -16.60 25.68
N LYS A 533 15.38 -16.77 25.28
CA LYS A 533 15.07 -17.18 23.91
C LYS A 533 15.20 -15.98 22.96
N VAL A 534 15.66 -16.23 21.75
CA VAL A 534 15.78 -15.23 20.68
C VAL A 534 15.14 -15.80 19.41
N ILE A 535 14.22 -15.03 18.83
CA ILE A 535 13.64 -15.29 17.52
C ILE A 535 14.24 -14.26 16.55
N MET A 536 14.93 -14.72 15.51
CA MET A 536 15.41 -13.86 14.43
C MET A 536 14.46 -13.98 13.25
N ALA A 537 13.79 -12.88 12.92
CA ALA A 537 12.81 -12.79 11.85
C ALA A 537 13.40 -12.08 10.62
N ALA A 538 13.37 -12.75 9.47
CA ALA A 538 13.95 -12.30 8.21
C ALA A 538 12.92 -12.32 7.06
N ASN A 539 13.24 -11.67 5.94
CA ASN A 539 12.29 -11.53 4.83
C ASN A 539 11.94 -12.89 4.19
N SER A 540 10.67 -13.04 3.77
CA SER A 540 10.22 -14.22 3.02
C SER A 540 10.67 -14.20 1.56
N SER A 541 11.03 -13.03 1.02
CA SER A 541 11.62 -12.90 -0.32
C SER A 541 12.68 -11.81 -0.37
N PRO A 542 13.64 -11.89 -1.31
CA PRO A 542 14.68 -10.88 -1.45
C PRO A 542 14.11 -9.47 -1.66
N ALA A 543 14.73 -8.51 -1.00
CA ALA A 543 14.44 -7.09 -1.15
C ALA A 543 15.73 -6.30 -0.92
N ILE A 544 16.27 -5.65 -1.95
CA ILE A 544 17.60 -5.03 -1.90
C ILE A 544 18.62 -6.03 -1.31
N ASN A 545 19.42 -5.65 -0.30
CA ASN A 545 20.40 -6.51 0.36
C ASN A 545 19.90 -7.08 1.70
N ASP A 546 18.59 -7.03 1.95
CA ASP A 546 17.98 -7.61 3.13
C ASP A 546 18.25 -9.12 3.21
N ILE A 547 18.46 -9.61 4.44
CA ILE A 547 18.60 -11.03 4.69
C ILE A 547 17.23 -11.73 4.57
N THR A 548 17.19 -12.83 3.81
CA THR A 548 15.99 -13.69 3.75
C THR A 548 16.05 -14.82 4.77
N TYR A 549 14.89 -15.41 5.11
CA TYR A 549 14.81 -16.55 6.03
C TYR A 549 15.72 -17.71 5.61
N GLN A 550 15.71 -18.09 4.33
CA GLN A 550 16.53 -19.18 3.81
C GLN A 550 18.03 -18.88 3.92
N GLU A 551 18.43 -17.63 3.64
CA GLU A 551 19.83 -17.21 3.77
C GLU A 551 20.28 -17.16 5.23
N LEU A 552 19.43 -16.66 6.13
CA LEU A 552 19.70 -16.63 7.56
C LEU A 552 19.86 -18.05 8.13
N GLU A 553 18.99 -18.97 7.72
CA GLU A 553 19.07 -20.38 8.11
C GLU A 553 20.40 -21.00 7.68
N LEU A 554 20.78 -20.86 6.40
CA LEU A 554 22.07 -21.37 5.92
C LEU A 554 23.27 -20.74 6.63
N LEU A 555 23.22 -19.42 6.85
CA LEU A 555 24.27 -18.67 7.51
C LEU A 555 24.49 -19.15 8.95
N LEU A 556 23.43 -19.31 9.73
CA LEU A 556 23.54 -19.73 11.13
C LEU A 556 23.94 -21.20 11.27
N HIS A 557 23.54 -22.08 10.36
CA HIS A 557 24.07 -23.45 10.32
C HIS A 557 25.58 -23.47 10.00
N MET A 558 26.05 -22.57 9.14
CA MET A 558 27.48 -22.40 8.91
C MET A 558 28.20 -21.92 10.17
N ILE A 559 27.67 -20.91 10.87
CA ILE A 559 28.27 -20.37 12.09
C ILE A 559 28.26 -21.40 13.22
N ALA A 560 27.20 -22.18 13.35
CA ALA A 560 27.10 -23.29 14.31
C ALA A 560 28.20 -24.34 14.14
N SER A 561 28.84 -24.45 12.96
CA SER A 561 29.96 -25.38 12.76
C SER A 561 31.23 -24.99 13.53
N PHE A 562 31.35 -23.73 13.96
CA PHE A 562 32.55 -23.21 14.63
C PHE A 562 32.27 -22.35 15.88
N GLU A 563 31.03 -21.95 16.16
CA GLU A 563 30.62 -21.19 17.35
C GLU A 563 29.66 -22.02 18.22
N PRO A 564 30.13 -22.60 19.34
CA PRO A 564 29.36 -23.54 20.16
C PRO A 564 28.04 -22.97 20.71
N LEU A 565 28.02 -21.71 21.14
CA LEU A 565 26.82 -21.08 21.70
C LEU A 565 25.66 -21.10 20.70
N ILE A 566 25.95 -20.84 19.42
CA ILE A 566 24.95 -20.85 18.35
C ILE A 566 24.48 -22.27 18.08
N ALA A 567 25.40 -23.24 18.02
CA ALA A 567 25.04 -24.65 17.82
C ALA A 567 24.11 -25.17 18.92
N GLU A 568 24.46 -24.92 20.18
CA GLU A 568 23.64 -25.33 21.34
C GLU A 568 22.29 -24.63 21.36
N SER A 569 22.28 -23.32 21.10
CA SER A 569 21.05 -22.50 21.11
C SER A 569 20.08 -22.90 20.00
N LEU A 570 20.57 -23.28 18.80
CA LEU A 570 19.71 -23.79 17.73
C LEU A 570 19.13 -25.16 18.11
N ASN A 571 19.96 -26.06 18.65
CA ASN A 571 19.56 -27.44 18.99
C ASN A 571 18.55 -27.50 20.14
N ASN A 572 18.67 -26.62 21.14
CA ASN A 572 17.76 -26.59 22.30
C ASN A 572 16.54 -25.67 22.09
N GLY A 573 16.42 -25.02 20.92
CA GLY A 573 15.33 -24.10 20.61
C GLY A 573 15.38 -22.77 21.34
N GLN A 574 16.55 -22.38 21.86
CA GLN A 574 16.78 -21.06 22.45
C GLN A 574 17.00 -19.99 21.38
N LEU A 575 17.65 -20.33 20.26
CA LEU A 575 17.70 -19.52 19.05
C LEU A 575 16.76 -20.11 18.00
N MET A 576 15.76 -19.34 17.59
CA MET A 576 14.74 -19.74 16.62
C MET A 576 14.74 -18.78 15.43
N LEU A 577 14.45 -19.32 14.24
CA LEU A 577 14.40 -18.54 13.00
C LEU A 577 12.98 -18.52 12.47
N ALA A 578 12.57 -17.40 11.90
CA ALA A 578 11.26 -17.26 11.30
C ALA A 578 11.28 -16.36 10.07
N GLU A 579 10.42 -16.67 9.11
CA GLU A 579 10.11 -15.75 8.02
C GLU A 579 9.08 -14.72 8.49
N ASN A 580 9.20 -13.47 8.04
CA ASN A 580 8.34 -12.36 8.49
C ASN A 580 7.19 -12.03 7.52
N GLY A 581 7.16 -12.65 6.32
CA GLY A 581 6.14 -12.42 5.30
C GLY A 581 6.39 -11.23 4.37
N GLN A 582 7.47 -10.46 4.57
CA GLN A 582 7.79 -9.28 3.76
C GLN A 582 8.57 -9.62 2.50
N THR A 583 8.32 -8.85 1.44
CA THR A 583 8.99 -8.92 0.12
C THR A 583 9.55 -7.56 -0.32
N SER A 584 9.67 -6.65 0.65
CA SER A 584 10.17 -5.28 0.52
C SER A 584 11.08 -4.94 1.71
N PRO A 585 11.88 -3.87 1.64
CA PRO A 585 12.72 -3.42 2.77
C PRO A 585 11.94 -2.82 3.95
N CYS A 586 10.61 -2.78 3.85
CA CYS A 586 9.72 -2.23 4.86
C CYS A 586 8.96 -3.35 5.57
N LEU A 587 8.53 -3.05 6.81
CA LEU A 587 7.80 -3.98 7.67
C LEU A 587 6.40 -3.45 7.95
N ASP A 588 5.38 -4.23 7.59
CA ASP A 588 3.97 -3.93 7.88
C ASP A 588 3.38 -4.96 8.85
N PHE A 589 3.13 -4.55 10.09
CA PHE A 589 2.59 -5.43 11.13
C PHE A 589 1.11 -5.82 10.91
N ARG A 590 0.43 -5.31 9.88
CA ARG A 590 -0.86 -5.85 9.43
C ARG A 590 -0.69 -7.16 8.65
N LEU A 591 0.51 -7.42 8.15
CA LEU A 591 0.82 -8.44 7.15
C LEU A 591 2.04 -9.26 7.58
N ILE A 592 2.01 -9.90 8.75
CA ILE A 592 3.09 -10.76 9.25
C ILE A 592 2.80 -12.24 8.97
N ALA A 593 3.81 -13.03 8.65
CA ALA A 593 3.65 -14.47 8.48
C ALA A 593 2.99 -15.12 9.71
N SER A 594 1.89 -15.85 9.50
CA SER A 594 1.14 -16.48 10.59
C SER A 594 1.99 -17.46 11.42
N SER A 595 2.98 -18.09 10.80
CA SER A 595 3.98 -18.93 11.49
C SER A 595 4.76 -18.12 12.53
N LEU A 596 5.20 -16.91 12.19
CA LEU A 596 5.89 -16.01 13.11
C LEU A 596 4.95 -15.48 14.19
N VAL A 597 3.69 -15.14 13.86
CA VAL A 597 2.71 -14.69 14.85
C VAL A 597 2.46 -15.78 15.90
N GLN A 598 2.23 -17.02 15.48
CA GLN A 598 2.04 -18.17 16.36
C GLN A 598 3.30 -18.48 17.18
N LEU A 599 4.48 -18.35 16.57
CA LEU A 599 5.76 -18.54 17.27
C LEU A 599 5.94 -17.49 18.37
N ALA A 600 5.70 -16.22 18.06
CA ALA A 600 5.80 -15.12 19.02
C ALA A 600 4.81 -15.27 20.18
N GLU A 601 3.61 -15.78 19.92
CA GLU A 601 2.61 -16.07 20.95
C GLU A 601 3.03 -17.26 21.82
N ARG A 602 3.50 -18.35 21.21
CA ARG A 602 3.95 -19.58 21.89
C ARG A 602 5.14 -19.33 22.80
N GLU A 603 6.16 -18.65 22.29
CA GLU A 603 7.36 -18.28 23.04
C GLU A 603 7.15 -17.05 23.91
N GLN A 604 6.00 -16.39 23.70
CA GLN A 604 5.41 -15.45 24.61
C GLN A 604 6.39 -14.25 24.74
N VAL A 605 6.70 -13.69 23.57
CA VAL A 605 7.66 -12.59 23.33
C VAL A 605 7.35 -11.40 24.21
N ASP A 606 8.38 -10.85 24.84
CA ASP A 606 8.29 -9.71 25.76
C ASP A 606 9.25 -8.56 25.42
N LEU A 607 10.04 -8.69 24.35
CA LEU A 607 10.78 -7.60 23.70
C LEU A 607 10.72 -7.75 22.17
N ILE A 608 10.39 -6.66 21.46
CA ILE A 608 10.52 -6.55 20.01
C ILE A 608 11.68 -5.62 19.67
N VAL A 609 12.58 -6.05 18.80
CA VAL A 609 13.65 -5.24 18.23
C VAL A 609 13.36 -5.05 16.73
N ILE A 610 13.21 -3.80 16.31
CA ILE A 610 13.01 -3.40 14.91
C ILE A 610 14.26 -2.67 14.47
N GLU A 611 15.06 -3.33 13.65
CA GLU A 611 16.34 -2.83 13.17
C GLU A 611 16.18 -2.29 11.74
N GLY A 612 16.81 -1.16 11.46
CA GLY A 612 16.95 -0.61 10.12
C GLY A 612 16.01 0.52 9.72
N MET A 613 16.50 1.39 8.81
CA MET A 613 15.82 2.61 8.40
C MET A 613 14.48 2.31 7.68
N GLY A 614 14.42 1.27 6.83
CA GLY A 614 13.20 0.85 6.15
C GLY A 614 12.11 0.36 7.10
N ARG A 615 12.50 -0.44 8.10
CA ARG A 615 11.61 -1.12 9.05
C ARG A 615 11.20 -0.26 10.24
N ALA A 616 12.10 0.60 10.74
CA ALA A 616 11.92 1.36 11.98
C ALA A 616 11.73 2.88 11.81
N ILE A 617 12.17 3.47 10.68
CA ILE A 617 12.05 4.92 10.42
C ILE A 617 11.01 5.20 9.35
N HIS A 618 11.17 4.64 8.14
CA HIS A 618 10.18 4.78 7.08
C HIS A 618 8.86 4.11 7.45
N CYS A 619 8.97 2.99 8.17
CA CYS A 619 7.85 2.32 8.80
C CYS A 619 8.02 2.27 10.32
N ASN A 620 6.92 2.15 11.05
CA ASN A 620 6.87 1.79 12.47
C ASN A 620 7.50 2.75 13.48
N LEU A 621 8.05 3.91 13.08
CA LEU A 621 8.64 4.87 14.02
C LEU A 621 7.68 5.21 15.17
N ASN A 622 6.39 5.36 14.84
CA ASN A 622 5.31 5.71 15.76
C ASN A 622 4.44 4.50 16.17
N ALA A 623 4.73 3.30 15.68
CA ALA A 623 3.98 2.10 16.06
C ALA A 623 4.15 1.79 17.56
N LYS A 624 3.08 1.36 18.22
CA LYS A 624 3.10 0.99 19.64
C LYS A 624 2.74 -0.47 19.81
N PHE A 625 3.37 -1.09 20.80
CA PHE A 625 3.23 -2.51 21.10
C PHE A 625 2.89 -2.72 22.57
N THR A 626 2.31 -3.87 22.87
CA THR A 626 1.95 -4.31 24.23
C THR A 626 3.15 -4.85 25.03
N VAL A 627 4.34 -4.88 24.41
CA VAL A 627 5.62 -5.35 24.97
C VAL A 627 6.70 -4.30 24.79
N ASP A 628 7.81 -4.44 25.54
CA ASP A 628 8.94 -3.51 25.40
C ASP A 628 9.41 -3.52 23.93
N THR A 629 9.74 -2.35 23.39
CA THR A 629 10.14 -2.23 21.99
C THR A 629 11.41 -1.40 21.85
N LEU A 630 12.38 -1.92 21.10
CA LEU A 630 13.57 -1.20 20.68
C LEU A 630 13.50 -0.96 19.17
N LYS A 631 13.53 0.31 18.77
CA LYS A 631 13.67 0.72 17.36
C LYS A 631 15.05 1.34 17.19
N ILE A 632 15.85 0.78 16.30
CA ILE A 632 17.24 1.16 16.13
C ILE A 632 17.60 1.30 14.65
N ALA A 633 18.14 2.46 14.26
CA ALA A 633 18.55 2.71 12.88
C ALA A 633 19.48 3.92 12.76
N VAL A 634 20.29 3.93 11.69
CA VAL A 634 21.08 5.09 11.26
C VAL A 634 20.36 5.79 10.10
N ILE A 635 20.23 7.12 10.16
CA ILE A 635 19.59 7.91 9.10
C ILE A 635 20.58 8.14 7.95
N LYS A 636 20.40 7.38 6.86
CA LYS A 636 21.29 7.38 5.68
C LYS A 636 20.80 8.32 4.57
N ASN A 637 20.03 9.34 4.94
CA ASN A 637 19.45 10.30 4.01
C ASN A 637 19.51 11.71 4.62
N SER A 638 20.21 12.62 3.96
CA SER A 638 20.52 13.95 4.49
C SER A 638 19.27 14.85 4.61
N TRP A 639 18.31 14.73 3.70
CA TRP A 639 17.05 15.47 3.78
C TRP A 639 16.19 14.97 4.93
N LEU A 640 16.04 13.64 5.07
CA LEU A 640 15.29 13.02 6.16
C LEU A 640 15.91 13.35 7.52
N ALA A 641 17.23 13.31 7.62
CA ALA A 641 17.93 13.66 8.85
C ALA A 641 17.61 15.10 9.28
N ARG A 642 17.68 16.06 8.35
CA ARG A 642 17.32 17.46 8.63
C ARG A 642 15.86 17.60 9.03
N ARG A 643 14.95 16.88 8.37
CA ARG A 643 13.51 16.89 8.69
C ARG A 643 13.22 16.36 10.10
N LEU A 644 14.01 15.40 10.57
CA LEU A 644 13.94 14.87 11.93
C LEU A 644 14.71 15.71 12.96
N GLY A 645 15.30 16.86 12.56
CA GLY A 645 16.07 17.73 13.44
C GLY A 645 17.51 17.26 13.72
N GLY A 646 18.02 16.33 12.92
CA GLY A 646 19.37 15.79 13.03
C GLY A 646 20.27 16.07 11.81
N GLN A 647 21.37 15.33 11.74
CA GLN A 647 22.35 15.38 10.66
C GLN A 647 22.48 14.00 9.98
N LEU A 648 23.09 13.96 8.79
CA LEU A 648 23.36 12.70 8.09
C LEU A 648 24.11 11.74 9.02
N TYR A 649 23.73 10.46 8.99
CA TYR A 649 24.17 9.41 9.93
C TYR A 649 23.72 9.61 11.38
N GLY A 650 22.75 10.50 11.61
CA GLY A 650 22.08 10.64 12.90
C GLY A 650 21.45 9.33 13.34
N VAL A 651 21.59 9.01 14.62
CA VAL A 651 21.13 7.74 15.20
C VAL A 651 19.75 7.90 15.84
N ILE A 652 18.85 6.97 15.54
CA ILE A 652 17.63 6.75 16.33
C ILE A 652 17.83 5.49 17.15
N PHE A 653 17.96 5.65 18.46
CA PHE A 653 17.87 4.58 19.45
C PHE A 653 16.66 4.85 20.34
N LYS A 654 15.51 4.34 19.91
CA LYS A 654 14.22 4.59 20.57
C LYS A 654 13.78 3.36 21.33
N PHE A 655 13.90 3.40 22.65
CA PHE A 655 13.47 2.34 23.55
C PHE A 655 12.16 2.75 24.24
N GLU A 656 11.14 1.92 24.06
CA GLU A 656 9.78 2.16 24.53
C GLU A 656 9.37 1.02 25.50
N PRO A 657 9.57 1.22 26.81
CA PRO A 657 9.15 0.23 27.81
C PRO A 657 7.64 0.27 28.02
N VAL A 658 7.04 -0.88 28.29
CA VAL A 658 5.65 -0.96 28.72
C VAL A 658 5.54 -0.52 30.17
N LEU A 659 4.65 0.43 30.42
CA LEU A 659 4.29 0.83 31.77
C LEU A 659 3.58 -0.36 32.45
N LYS A 660 4.27 -1.04 33.38
CA LYS A 660 3.59 -1.99 34.27
C LYS A 660 2.51 -1.20 35.03
N SER A 661 1.24 -1.52 34.83
CA SER A 661 0.17 -1.05 35.72
C SER A 661 0.57 -1.42 37.14
N ARG A 662 0.80 -0.42 37.98
CA ARG A 662 1.10 -0.62 39.41
C ARG A 662 -0.07 -1.24 40.13
#